data_AF-A0A928C5Q0-F1
#
_entry.id   AF-A0A928C5Q0-F1
#
_cell.length_a   1.000
_cell.length_b   1.000
_cell.length_c   1.000
_cell.angle_alpha   90.00
_cell.angle_beta   90.00
_cell.angle_gamma   90.00
#
_symmetry.space_group_name_H-M   'P 1'
#
loop_
_entity.id
_entity.type
_entity.pdbx_description
1 polymer ?
#
loop_
_entity_poly.entity_id
_entity_poly.type
_entity_poly.pdbx_seq_one_letter_code
_entity_poly.pdbx_strand_id
1 'polypeptide(L)'
;MPAINRIHICGFKAFPNDFELVIEGKNLLMYGENGSGKSSIYYALHCMFQAPLKSDAGKKYFDPASEQHLKNLNNFDVDSKIWIDFDGRHPFIYIVDKNGYKMQFLNGLRPLPGHINGCFVNHQFLFHFFNFRNSQRINLFPVFIKDILPFCKDDHTGLHIGEMYDEITASIIKKGRHIHPDYISNIEYFNKAVKKVVEDINIYASDRYNESFKDEDDNELVIRLRYDSNFDKPDDDTNEYWLKYDNIIELVKENGEIKERKSYYKKLNEPFIGLEISEKMSDGNLRKIVKPHIYFNEAKLTAIALSVRFALLNLDKPADGRFLALDDMLISLDMSNRMKVIDYIFKEVLPKYKLYIFTHDRLLFTSFKKRINADKLQEDWLCGGVYMHDRDNSIDFNLCNPYPIFIEEKDALLSAREYYIMHDYPACGQRLRKWCEDIFERLYPSALLKSIDGTTGKTIDTSLNDRIVRLNDYCINESIDFNEFKDLKIYKDNVLNLASHYDVSSPIYGNEILSIMRILSKLSQIATDKKTIGVNRQLGIELKANDGRAITVCIDIRSNKLNIIEYNGASRVSYYTKCLVYKVIDAGVHTEITPEVSFDSIYNAYESYCEKYGADSNIALLDVLYDHGTLIKGKL
;
A
#
# COMPACT_ATOMS: atom_id res chain seq x y z
N MET A 1 -16.35 -13.62 -5.19
CA MET A 1 -16.84 -12.23 -5.30
C MET A 1 -16.36 -11.70 -6.63
N PRO A 2 -17.21 -11.03 -7.44
CA PRO A 2 -16.81 -10.47 -8.72
C PRO A 2 -15.73 -9.40 -8.50
N ALA A 3 -14.55 -9.57 -9.07
CA ALA A 3 -13.46 -8.60 -9.08
C ALA A 3 -13.12 -8.24 -10.54
N ILE A 4 -12.52 -7.08 -10.76
CA ILE A 4 -12.20 -6.65 -12.14
C ILE A 4 -11.21 -7.65 -12.74
N ASN A 5 -11.57 -8.19 -13.90
CA ASN A 5 -10.76 -9.16 -14.64
C ASN A 5 -9.85 -8.43 -15.63
N ARG A 6 -10.42 -7.53 -16.45
CA ARG A 6 -9.67 -6.74 -17.43
C ARG A 6 -10.18 -5.31 -17.51
N ILE A 7 -9.27 -4.43 -17.89
CA ILE A 7 -9.53 -3.03 -18.20
C ILE A 7 -8.99 -2.76 -19.60
N HIS A 8 -9.82 -2.17 -20.45
CA HIS A 8 -9.42 -1.75 -21.78
C HIS A 8 -9.70 -0.27 -21.97
N ILE A 9 -8.72 0.45 -22.49
CA ILE A 9 -8.76 1.90 -22.70
C ILE A 9 -8.31 2.19 -24.14
N CYS A 10 -9.07 3.02 -24.84
CA CYS A 10 -8.73 3.44 -26.20
C CYS A 10 -9.05 4.91 -26.39
N GLY A 11 -8.14 5.67 -27.00
CA GLY A 11 -8.33 7.10 -27.30
C GLY A 11 -8.63 7.98 -26.10
N PHE A 12 -8.20 7.64 -24.88
CA PHE A 12 -8.58 8.33 -23.64
C PHE A 12 -7.35 8.81 -22.86
N LYS A 13 -7.30 10.10 -22.52
CA LYS A 13 -6.19 10.76 -21.82
C LYS A 13 -4.82 10.37 -22.37
N ALA A 14 -3.98 9.67 -21.61
CA ALA A 14 -2.64 9.28 -22.04
C ALA A 14 -2.60 8.15 -23.08
N PHE A 15 -3.73 7.49 -23.36
CA PHE A 15 -3.80 6.32 -24.25
C PHE A 15 -4.33 6.71 -25.64
N PRO A 16 -3.46 6.87 -26.66
CA PRO A 16 -3.90 7.23 -28.01
C PRO A 16 -4.62 6.09 -28.74
N ASN A 17 -4.22 4.85 -28.47
CA ASN A 17 -4.71 3.63 -29.11
C ASN A 17 -5.18 2.61 -28.06
N ASP A 18 -5.50 1.39 -28.48
CA ASP A 18 -5.92 0.30 -27.60
C ASP A 18 -4.84 -0.08 -26.57
N PHE A 19 -5.24 -0.11 -25.31
CA PHE A 19 -4.46 -0.58 -24.17
C PHE A 19 -5.32 -1.56 -23.36
N GLU A 20 -4.78 -2.75 -23.09
CA GLU A 20 -5.43 -3.78 -22.29
C GLU A 20 -4.58 -4.09 -21.05
N LEU A 21 -5.23 -4.12 -19.88
CA LEU A 21 -4.65 -4.52 -18.61
C LEU A 21 -5.47 -5.69 -18.05
N VAL A 22 -4.82 -6.85 -17.93
CA VAL A 22 -5.42 -8.08 -17.39
C VAL A 22 -5.03 -8.21 -15.92
N ILE A 23 -6.02 -8.14 -15.02
CA ILE A 23 -5.87 -8.14 -13.56
C ILE A 23 -6.22 -9.51 -12.96
N GLU A 24 -7.11 -10.28 -13.59
CA GLU A 24 -7.55 -11.61 -13.14
C GLU A 24 -8.11 -11.61 -11.70
N GLY A 25 -8.81 -10.55 -11.31
CA GLY A 25 -9.39 -10.43 -9.98
C GLY A 25 -8.38 -10.20 -8.84
N LYS A 26 -7.09 -10.04 -9.16
CA LYS A 26 -6.03 -9.73 -8.18
C LYS A 26 -6.10 -8.28 -7.71
N ASN A 27 -5.39 -7.98 -6.63
CA ASN A 27 -5.02 -6.61 -6.27
C ASN A 27 -3.99 -6.08 -7.28
N LEU A 28 -3.89 -4.76 -7.46
CA LEU A 28 -2.95 -4.13 -8.40
C LEU A 28 -2.03 -3.19 -7.65
N LEU A 29 -0.72 -3.36 -7.83
CA LEU A 29 0.30 -2.40 -7.41
C LEU A 29 1.09 -1.94 -8.64
N MET A 30 0.96 -0.66 -8.98
CA MET A 30 1.47 -0.11 -10.23
C MET A 30 2.40 1.07 -9.98
N TYR A 31 3.64 0.93 -10.46
CA TYR A 31 4.64 2.00 -10.53
C TYR A 31 4.61 2.71 -11.88
N GLY A 32 5.17 3.92 -11.97
CA GLY A 32 5.42 4.59 -13.25
C GLY A 32 5.79 6.04 -13.05
N GLU A 33 6.49 6.64 -14.00
CA GLU A 33 6.90 8.05 -13.92
C GLU A 33 5.73 9.01 -14.16
N ASN A 34 5.93 10.30 -13.87
CA ASN A 34 4.93 11.31 -14.16
C ASN A 34 4.68 11.39 -15.67
N GLY A 35 3.41 11.40 -16.06
CA GLY A 35 3.01 11.35 -17.48
C GLY A 35 2.93 9.95 -18.09
N SER A 36 3.29 8.88 -17.36
CA SER A 36 3.27 7.51 -17.93
C SER A 36 1.88 6.91 -18.15
N GLY A 37 0.82 7.55 -17.67
CA GLY A 37 -0.56 7.08 -17.86
C GLY A 37 -1.23 6.44 -16.65
N LYS A 38 -0.55 6.30 -15.50
CA LYS A 38 -1.13 5.78 -14.23
C LYS A 38 -2.44 6.45 -13.84
N SER A 39 -2.43 7.78 -13.66
CA SER A 39 -3.63 8.54 -13.32
C SER A 39 -4.68 8.44 -14.43
N SER A 40 -4.29 8.23 -15.69
CA SER A 40 -5.26 8.00 -16.77
C SER A 40 -6.02 6.68 -16.58
N ILE A 41 -5.39 5.63 -16.06
CA ILE A 41 -6.06 4.37 -15.68
C ILE A 41 -6.99 4.62 -14.49
N TYR A 42 -6.53 5.34 -13.46
CA TYR A 42 -7.39 5.73 -12.33
C TYR A 42 -8.63 6.51 -12.80
N TYR A 43 -8.45 7.49 -13.70
CA TYR A 43 -9.55 8.27 -14.26
C TYR A 43 -10.45 7.46 -15.18
N ALA A 44 -9.92 6.44 -15.85
CA ALA A 44 -10.71 5.53 -16.67
C ALA A 44 -11.68 4.72 -15.79
N LEU A 45 -11.18 4.17 -14.68
CA LEU A 45 -12.02 3.52 -13.66
C LEU A 45 -13.02 4.52 -13.06
N HIS A 46 -12.54 5.69 -12.62
CA HIS A 46 -13.42 6.71 -12.06
C HIS A 46 -14.56 7.10 -13.02
N CYS A 47 -14.25 7.28 -14.31
CA CYS A 47 -15.25 7.55 -15.34
C CYS A 47 -16.25 6.39 -15.48
N MET A 48 -15.77 5.14 -15.55
CA MET A 48 -16.61 3.95 -15.68
C MET A 48 -17.63 3.81 -14.55
N PHE A 49 -17.23 4.06 -13.30
CA PHE A 49 -18.11 3.93 -12.14
C PHE A 49 -18.97 5.17 -11.87
N GLN A 50 -18.54 6.35 -12.32
CA GLN A 50 -19.31 7.58 -12.15
C GLN A 50 -20.29 7.85 -13.31
N ALA A 51 -19.98 7.39 -14.52
CA ALA A 51 -20.82 7.56 -15.70
C ALA A 51 -22.28 7.11 -15.52
N PRO A 52 -22.61 5.93 -14.94
CA PRO A 52 -24.00 5.52 -14.77
C PRO A 52 -24.80 6.39 -13.78
N LEU A 53 -24.11 7.21 -12.99
CA LEU A 53 -24.67 8.12 -11.97
C LEU A 53 -24.86 9.54 -12.49
N LYS A 54 -24.71 9.76 -13.80
CA LYS A 54 -24.87 11.07 -14.44
C LYS A 54 -26.01 11.04 -15.43
N SER A 55 -26.72 12.16 -15.53
CA SER A 55 -27.80 12.35 -16.49
C SER A 55 -27.37 12.16 -17.95
N ASP A 56 -26.11 12.46 -18.27
CA ASP A 56 -25.53 12.27 -19.60
C ASP A 56 -24.86 10.90 -19.80
N ALA A 57 -24.92 10.00 -18.81
CA ALA A 57 -24.25 8.71 -18.82
C ALA A 57 -22.74 8.80 -19.12
N GLY A 58 -22.08 9.93 -18.81
CA GLY A 58 -20.65 10.16 -19.08
C GLY A 58 -20.29 10.52 -20.52
N LYS A 59 -21.27 10.75 -21.42
CA LYS A 59 -21.06 11.11 -22.84
C LYS A 59 -20.09 12.28 -23.02
N LYS A 60 -20.20 13.30 -22.16
CA LYS A 60 -19.41 14.53 -22.24
C LYS A 60 -17.90 14.32 -22.18
N TYR A 61 -17.44 13.18 -21.66
CA TYR A 61 -16.02 12.85 -21.58
C TYR A 61 -15.45 12.28 -22.88
N PHE A 62 -16.30 11.87 -23.82
CA PHE A 62 -15.91 11.20 -25.06
C PHE A 62 -16.35 11.98 -26.32
N ASP A 63 -17.08 13.07 -26.14
CA ASP A 63 -17.53 13.95 -27.21
C ASP A 63 -16.55 15.13 -27.40
N PRO A 64 -15.85 15.27 -28.54
CA PRO A 64 -14.95 16.40 -28.80
C PRO A 64 -15.63 17.78 -28.73
N ALA A 65 -16.95 17.85 -28.92
CA ALA A 65 -17.70 19.12 -28.83
C ALA A 65 -17.86 19.62 -27.39
N SER A 66 -17.63 18.76 -26.40
CA SER A 66 -17.70 19.10 -24.98
C SER A 66 -16.38 19.66 -24.48
N GLU A 67 -16.38 20.83 -23.84
CA GLU A 67 -15.18 21.38 -23.17
C GLU A 67 -14.64 20.47 -22.05
N GLN A 68 -15.44 19.50 -21.59
CA GLN A 68 -15.06 18.53 -20.55
C GLN A 68 -14.50 17.23 -21.13
N HIS A 69 -14.26 17.14 -22.45
CA HIS A 69 -13.80 15.90 -23.06
C HIS A 69 -12.45 15.43 -22.52
N LEU A 70 -12.29 14.12 -22.44
CA LEU A 70 -11.07 13.43 -21.98
C LEU A 70 -10.46 12.57 -23.09
N LYS A 71 -10.84 12.82 -24.35
CA LYS A 71 -10.19 12.20 -25.51
C LYS A 71 -8.68 12.48 -25.49
N ASN A 72 -7.91 11.51 -25.99
CA ASN A 72 -6.47 11.68 -26.18
C ASN A 72 -6.19 12.80 -27.19
N LEU A 73 -5.23 13.67 -26.88
CA LEU A 73 -4.90 14.84 -27.70
C LEU A 73 -4.05 14.51 -28.94
N ASN A 74 -3.37 13.37 -28.92
CA ASN A 74 -2.49 12.92 -30.02
C ASN A 74 -3.25 12.10 -31.06
N ASN A 75 -4.47 11.63 -30.74
CA ASN A 75 -5.31 10.86 -31.64
C ASN A 75 -6.80 11.17 -31.42
N PHE A 76 -7.26 12.25 -32.03
CA PHE A 76 -8.67 12.65 -31.99
C PHE A 76 -9.57 11.82 -32.90
N ASP A 77 -9.01 11.17 -33.92
CA ASP A 77 -9.75 10.41 -34.92
C ASP A 77 -10.25 9.07 -34.39
N VAL A 78 -9.54 8.50 -33.40
CA VAL A 78 -9.97 7.26 -32.75
C VAL A 78 -11.26 7.45 -31.94
N ASP A 79 -12.14 6.47 -32.07
CA ASP A 79 -13.35 6.35 -31.25
C ASP A 79 -12.95 5.95 -29.83
N SER A 80 -12.88 6.97 -28.95
CA SER A 80 -12.52 6.80 -27.55
C SER A 80 -13.53 5.92 -26.82
N LYS A 81 -13.05 4.89 -26.14
CA LYS A 81 -13.86 3.93 -25.39
C LYS A 81 -13.10 3.39 -24.19
N ILE A 82 -13.83 3.07 -23.14
CA ILE A 82 -13.33 2.35 -21.97
C ILE A 82 -14.24 1.14 -21.77
N TRP A 83 -13.68 -0.04 -21.55
CA TRP A 83 -14.47 -1.17 -21.11
C TRP A 83 -13.81 -1.99 -20.01
N ILE A 84 -14.63 -2.61 -19.16
CA ILE A 84 -14.20 -3.49 -18.07
C ILE A 84 -15.07 -4.75 -18.04
N ASP A 85 -14.49 -5.87 -17.63
CA ASP A 85 -15.18 -7.11 -17.28
C ASP A 85 -14.80 -7.57 -15.87
N PHE A 86 -15.58 -8.49 -15.32
CA PHE A 86 -15.39 -9.02 -13.97
C PHE A 86 -15.23 -10.54 -14.01
N ASP A 87 -14.46 -11.08 -13.05
CA ASP A 87 -14.32 -12.51 -12.84
C ASP A 87 -15.59 -13.14 -12.22
N GLY A 88 -15.60 -14.47 -12.09
CA GLY A 88 -16.58 -15.16 -11.24
C GLY A 88 -18.01 -15.28 -11.77
N ARG A 89 -18.20 -15.84 -12.98
CA ARG A 89 -19.53 -16.02 -13.62
C ARG A 89 -20.32 -14.70 -13.80
N HIS A 90 -19.63 -13.58 -13.95
CA HIS A 90 -20.25 -12.29 -14.25
C HIS A 90 -20.24 -12.03 -15.78
N PRO A 91 -21.32 -12.32 -16.53
CA PRO A 91 -21.29 -12.42 -18.01
C PRO A 91 -21.39 -11.07 -18.75
N PHE A 92 -20.98 -9.98 -18.11
CA PHE A 92 -21.21 -8.62 -18.60
C PHE A 92 -19.91 -7.88 -18.85
N ILE A 93 -19.90 -7.11 -19.94
CA ILE A 93 -18.88 -6.12 -20.26
C ILE A 93 -19.52 -4.74 -20.12
N TYR A 94 -18.88 -3.87 -19.36
CA TYR A 94 -19.31 -2.49 -19.16
C TYR A 94 -18.49 -1.58 -20.04
N ILE A 95 -19.14 -0.66 -20.75
CA ILE A 95 -18.53 0.18 -21.78
C ILE A 95 -18.97 1.63 -21.57
N VAL A 96 -18.04 2.58 -21.69
CA VAL A 96 -18.36 4.01 -21.80
C VAL A 96 -17.68 4.56 -23.05
N ASP A 97 -18.46 5.24 -23.88
CA ASP A 97 -18.04 5.88 -25.14
C ASP A 97 -18.83 7.18 -25.38
N LYS A 98 -18.73 7.76 -26.58
CA LYS A 98 -19.49 8.96 -27.01
C LYS A 98 -21.02 8.80 -26.94
N ASN A 99 -21.53 7.58 -26.91
CA ASN A 99 -22.95 7.28 -26.76
C ASN A 99 -23.35 7.06 -25.29
N GLY A 100 -22.41 7.19 -24.37
CA GLY A 100 -22.61 7.07 -22.93
C GLY A 100 -22.39 5.66 -22.42
N TYR A 101 -22.61 5.50 -21.12
CA TYR A 101 -22.51 4.23 -20.44
C TYR A 101 -23.48 3.21 -21.02
N LYS A 102 -22.93 2.07 -21.42
CA LYS A 102 -23.65 0.92 -21.97
C LYS A 102 -23.09 -0.34 -21.35
N MET A 103 -23.92 -1.37 -21.39
CA MET A 103 -23.60 -2.64 -20.80
C MET A 103 -23.99 -3.71 -21.82
N GLN A 104 -22.99 -4.47 -22.26
CA GLN A 104 -23.17 -5.56 -23.20
C GLN A 104 -23.16 -6.87 -22.42
N PHE A 105 -24.13 -7.70 -22.74
CA PHE A 105 -24.35 -8.99 -22.13
C PHE A 105 -23.94 -10.05 -23.15
N LEU A 106 -23.37 -11.17 -22.71
CA LEU A 106 -23.59 -12.43 -23.44
C LEU A 106 -25.08 -12.86 -23.29
N ASN A 107 -26.03 -12.16 -23.95
CA ASN A 107 -27.51 -12.37 -23.95
C ASN A 107 -28.42 -11.71 -22.84
N GLY A 108 -28.57 -10.38 -22.81
CA GLY A 108 -29.77 -9.65 -22.27
C GLY A 108 -29.78 -8.95 -20.88
N LEU A 109 -29.53 -7.63 -20.86
CA LEU A 109 -29.85 -6.53 -19.90
C LEU A 109 -30.09 -6.73 -18.36
N ARG A 110 -29.21 -6.14 -17.51
CA ARG A 110 -29.41 -5.49 -16.17
C ARG A 110 -28.23 -4.56 -15.79
N PRO A 111 -28.44 -3.38 -15.16
CA PRO A 111 -27.36 -2.45 -14.76
C PRO A 111 -26.32 -3.09 -13.83
N LEU A 112 -25.13 -2.47 -13.70
CA LEU A 112 -24.11 -2.79 -12.68
C LEU A 112 -24.81 -3.25 -11.40
N PRO A 113 -24.47 -4.42 -10.83
CA PRO A 113 -25.04 -4.83 -9.55
C PRO A 113 -24.86 -3.64 -8.60
N GLY A 114 -25.94 -3.16 -8.00
CA GLY A 114 -25.92 -2.03 -7.05
C GLY A 114 -25.10 -2.28 -5.79
N HIS A 115 -24.22 -3.28 -5.81
CA HIS A 115 -23.31 -3.76 -4.79
C HIS A 115 -21.83 -3.54 -5.16
N ILE A 116 -21.49 -3.31 -6.44
CA ILE A 116 -20.11 -3.04 -6.88
C ILE A 116 -19.81 -1.55 -6.68
N ASN A 117 -19.24 -1.22 -5.51
CA ASN A 117 -18.85 0.15 -5.18
C ASN A 117 -17.33 0.33 -5.31
N GLY A 118 -16.91 1.23 -6.20
CA GLY A 118 -15.53 1.71 -6.28
C GLY A 118 -15.31 2.89 -5.33
N CYS A 119 -14.30 2.78 -4.47
CA CYS A 119 -13.84 3.91 -3.66
C CYS A 119 -12.58 4.50 -4.30
N PHE A 120 -12.53 5.82 -4.41
CA PHE A 120 -11.47 6.53 -5.14
C PHE A 120 -10.81 7.56 -4.24
N VAL A 121 -9.48 7.54 -4.13
CA VAL A 121 -8.71 8.56 -3.41
C VAL A 121 -7.49 8.95 -4.23
N ASN A 122 -7.28 10.25 -4.41
CA ASN A 122 -6.11 10.79 -5.08
C ASN A 122 -5.47 11.93 -4.28
N HIS A 123 -4.27 12.36 -4.69
CA HIS A 123 -3.58 13.48 -4.04
C HIS A 123 -4.39 14.79 -4.04
N GLN A 124 -5.19 15.05 -5.07
CA GLN A 124 -6.03 16.27 -5.11
C GLN A 124 -7.11 16.26 -4.04
N PHE A 125 -7.74 15.12 -3.79
CA PHE A 125 -8.71 14.95 -2.71
C PHE A 125 -8.07 15.35 -1.37
N LEU A 126 -6.89 14.80 -1.06
CA LEU A 126 -6.16 15.11 0.18
C LEU A 126 -5.79 16.59 0.25
N PHE A 127 -5.27 17.16 -0.83
CA PHE A 127 -4.88 18.57 -0.89
C PHE A 127 -6.04 19.54 -0.60
N HIS A 128 -7.24 19.27 -1.12
CA HIS A 128 -8.41 20.12 -0.88
C HIS A 128 -8.95 20.06 0.56
N PHE A 129 -8.50 19.12 1.41
CA PHE A 129 -8.84 19.10 2.83
C PHE A 129 -8.11 20.18 3.64
N PHE A 130 -7.02 20.73 3.13
CA PHE A 130 -6.20 21.70 3.86
C PHE A 130 -5.70 22.90 3.05
N ASN A 131 -5.99 22.99 1.75
CA ASN A 131 -5.68 24.16 0.94
C ASN A 131 -6.63 25.35 1.21
N PHE A 132 -6.45 26.01 2.36
CA PHE A 132 -7.23 27.18 2.78
C PHE A 132 -6.31 28.33 3.17
N ARG A 133 -6.75 29.57 2.91
CA ARG A 133 -6.03 30.76 3.39
C ARG A 133 -6.18 30.90 4.90
N ASN A 134 -5.19 31.51 5.56
CA ASN A 134 -5.25 31.77 7.01
C ASN A 134 -6.50 32.55 7.46
N SER A 135 -7.09 33.35 6.58
CA SER A 135 -8.33 34.10 6.84
C SER A 135 -9.60 33.27 6.71
N GLN A 136 -9.53 32.09 6.07
CA GLN A 136 -10.67 31.24 5.78
C GLN A 136 -10.86 30.17 6.87
N ARG A 137 -12.10 29.70 7.00
CA ARG A 137 -12.40 28.46 7.71
C ARG A 137 -12.36 27.30 6.71
N ILE A 138 -12.11 26.09 7.22
CA ILE A 138 -12.10 24.87 6.42
C ILE A 138 -13.54 24.55 6.01
N ASN A 139 -13.85 24.68 4.72
CA ASN A 139 -15.12 24.24 4.14
C ASN A 139 -14.87 22.97 3.32
N LEU A 140 -15.34 21.82 3.80
CA LEU A 140 -15.21 20.54 3.11
C LEU A 140 -16.35 20.24 2.15
N PHE A 141 -17.40 21.06 2.06
CA PHE A 141 -18.53 20.81 1.17
C PHE A 141 -18.12 20.59 -0.31
N PRO A 142 -17.18 21.38 -0.90
CA PRO A 142 -16.70 21.14 -2.26
C PRO A 142 -16.05 19.77 -2.45
N VAL A 143 -15.37 19.25 -1.43
CA VAL A 143 -14.76 17.92 -1.47
C VAL A 143 -15.82 16.84 -1.36
N PHE A 144 -16.83 17.06 -0.50
CA PHE A 144 -17.93 16.14 -0.32
C PHE A 144 -18.75 15.98 -1.60
N ILE A 145 -19.14 17.09 -2.23
CA ILE A 145 -19.97 17.02 -3.44
C ILE A 145 -19.24 16.40 -4.64
N LYS A 146 -17.91 16.52 -4.69
CA LYS A 146 -17.11 15.98 -5.78
C LYS A 146 -16.78 14.50 -5.60
N ASP A 147 -16.34 14.10 -4.39
CA ASP A 147 -15.62 12.83 -4.19
C ASP A 147 -16.29 11.89 -3.15
N ILE A 148 -17.32 12.34 -2.43
CA ILE A 148 -18.03 11.56 -1.39
C ILE A 148 -19.50 11.34 -1.76
N LEU A 149 -20.31 12.40 -1.81
CA LEU A 149 -21.75 12.35 -2.00
C LEU A 149 -22.20 11.69 -3.30
N PRO A 150 -21.45 11.78 -4.43
CA PRO A 150 -21.78 11.03 -5.64
C PRO A 150 -21.71 9.52 -5.50
N PHE A 151 -21.19 8.97 -4.40
CA PHE A 151 -21.12 7.52 -4.13
C PHE A 151 -22.02 7.09 -2.96
N CYS A 152 -22.78 8.03 -2.37
CA CYS A 152 -23.69 7.76 -1.28
C CYS A 152 -25.10 7.56 -1.84
N LYS A 153 -25.53 6.31 -1.98
CA LYS A 153 -26.89 5.98 -2.40
C LYS A 153 -27.89 6.14 -1.25
N ASP A 154 -29.02 6.77 -1.54
CA ASP A 154 -30.16 6.81 -0.65
C ASP A 154 -31.22 5.79 -1.08
N ASP A 155 -31.56 4.86 -0.19
CA ASP A 155 -32.46 3.74 -0.52
C ASP A 155 -33.91 4.17 -0.75
N HIS A 156 -34.33 5.31 -0.19
CA HIS A 156 -35.70 5.79 -0.28
C HIS A 156 -35.98 6.45 -1.64
N THR A 157 -35.07 7.31 -2.10
CA THR A 157 -35.18 7.95 -3.42
C THR A 157 -34.65 7.07 -4.54
N GLY A 158 -33.75 6.14 -4.25
CA GLY A 158 -33.00 5.36 -5.23
C GLY A 158 -31.87 6.13 -5.91
N LEU A 159 -31.74 7.44 -5.65
CA LEU A 159 -30.73 8.34 -6.19
C LEU A 159 -29.50 8.40 -5.28
N HIS A 160 -28.36 8.80 -5.84
CA HIS A 160 -27.19 9.18 -5.06
C HIS A 160 -27.32 10.64 -4.61
N ILE A 161 -26.78 10.96 -3.43
CA ILE A 161 -26.92 12.29 -2.83
C ILE A 161 -26.34 13.38 -3.74
N GLY A 162 -25.27 13.07 -4.49
CA GLY A 162 -24.73 13.97 -5.52
C GLY A 162 -25.72 14.27 -6.64
N GLU A 163 -26.48 13.29 -7.11
CA GLU A 163 -27.51 13.47 -8.15
C GLU A 163 -28.64 14.39 -7.65
N MET A 164 -29.04 14.24 -6.38
CA MET A 164 -30.03 15.14 -5.76
C MET A 164 -29.57 16.60 -5.80
N TYR A 165 -28.28 16.84 -5.52
CA TYR A 165 -27.72 18.19 -5.58
C TYR A 165 -27.72 18.75 -7.01
N ASP A 166 -27.35 17.93 -7.99
CA ASP A 166 -27.38 18.30 -9.40
C ASP A 166 -28.81 18.65 -9.86
N GLU A 167 -29.82 17.86 -9.46
CA GLU A 167 -31.23 18.15 -9.75
C GLU A 167 -31.71 19.46 -9.11
N ILE A 168 -31.35 19.71 -7.84
CA ILE A 168 -31.71 20.93 -7.12
C ILE A 168 -31.05 22.15 -7.76
N THR A 169 -29.78 22.05 -8.18
CA THR A 169 -29.02 23.17 -8.73
C THR A 169 -29.32 23.44 -10.20
N ALA A 170 -29.71 22.42 -10.98
CA ALA A 170 -30.00 22.55 -12.40
C ALA A 170 -31.25 23.39 -12.67
N SER A 171 -32.29 23.30 -11.84
CA SER A 171 -33.55 24.01 -12.08
C SER A 171 -34.33 24.34 -10.81
N ILE A 172 -34.55 25.63 -10.57
CA ILE A 172 -35.39 26.10 -9.46
C ILE A 172 -36.87 25.91 -9.84
N ILE A 173 -37.58 25.04 -9.12
CA ILE A 173 -39.00 24.77 -9.37
C ILE A 173 -39.86 25.90 -8.77
N LYS A 174 -40.58 26.62 -9.63
CA LYS A 174 -41.43 27.76 -9.25
C LYS A 174 -42.90 27.51 -9.61
N LYS A 175 -43.81 28.03 -8.78
CA LYS A 175 -45.24 28.14 -9.04
C LYS A 175 -45.63 29.62 -9.07
N GLY A 176 -45.59 30.22 -10.26
CA GLY A 176 -45.77 31.67 -10.43
C GLY A 176 -44.59 32.47 -9.85
N ARG A 177 -44.86 33.42 -8.95
CA ARG A 177 -43.82 34.21 -8.25
C ARG A 177 -43.24 33.50 -7.01
N HIS A 178 -43.82 32.39 -6.59
CA HIS A 178 -43.42 31.64 -5.40
C HIS A 178 -42.67 30.35 -5.77
N ILE A 179 -41.86 29.86 -4.85
CA ILE A 179 -41.14 28.58 -4.98
C ILE A 179 -42.15 27.46 -4.74
N HIS A 180 -42.04 26.37 -5.50
CA HIS A 180 -42.90 25.20 -5.27
C HIS A 180 -42.55 24.56 -3.90
N PRO A 181 -43.54 24.22 -3.05
CA PRO A 181 -43.28 23.56 -1.77
C PRO A 181 -42.36 22.33 -1.89
N ASP A 182 -42.59 21.50 -2.92
CA ASP A 182 -41.77 20.32 -3.20
C ASP A 182 -40.27 20.64 -3.38
N TYR A 183 -39.93 21.81 -3.92
CA TYR A 183 -38.52 22.21 -4.05
C TYR A 183 -37.87 22.47 -2.68
N ILE A 184 -38.62 23.09 -1.76
CA ILE A 184 -38.16 23.31 -0.39
C ILE A 184 -38.04 21.96 0.33
N SER A 185 -39.02 21.07 0.15
CA SER A 185 -38.97 19.71 0.70
C SER A 185 -37.78 18.89 0.15
N ASN A 186 -37.45 19.02 -1.14
CA ASN A 186 -36.28 18.37 -1.73
C ASN A 186 -34.97 18.91 -1.13
N ILE A 187 -34.86 20.21 -0.90
CA ILE A 187 -33.71 20.82 -0.21
C ILE A 187 -33.60 20.30 1.23
N GLU A 188 -34.71 20.25 1.98
CA GLU A 188 -34.72 19.71 3.34
C GLU A 188 -34.32 18.23 3.38
N TYR A 189 -34.79 17.44 2.43
CA TYR A 189 -34.43 16.03 2.31
C TYR A 189 -32.93 15.86 2.02
N PHE A 190 -32.41 16.60 1.03
CA PHE A 190 -30.98 16.63 0.72
C PHE A 190 -30.14 16.98 1.95
N ASN A 191 -30.49 18.03 2.68
CA ASN A 191 -29.77 18.43 3.89
C ASN A 191 -29.77 17.32 4.96
N LYS A 192 -30.89 16.63 5.15
CA LYS A 192 -30.98 15.49 6.09
C LYS A 192 -30.13 14.31 5.64
N ALA A 193 -30.10 14.01 4.34
CA ALA A 193 -29.27 12.94 3.78
C ALA A 193 -27.77 13.23 3.96
N VAL A 194 -27.31 14.46 3.65
CA VAL A 194 -25.93 14.88 3.88
C VAL A 194 -25.58 14.86 5.37
N LYS A 195 -26.50 15.32 6.23
CA LYS A 195 -26.30 15.30 7.68
C LYS A 195 -26.07 13.87 8.20
N LYS A 196 -26.84 12.89 7.72
CA LYS A 196 -26.64 11.48 8.06
C LYS A 196 -25.24 10.99 7.70
N VAL A 197 -24.76 11.28 6.48
CA VAL A 197 -23.39 10.92 6.05
C VAL A 197 -22.33 11.57 6.95
N VAL A 198 -22.53 12.83 7.32
CA VAL A 198 -21.62 13.56 8.24
C VAL A 198 -21.63 12.96 9.64
N GLU A 199 -22.80 12.55 10.15
CA GLU A 199 -22.94 11.86 11.44
C GLU A 199 -22.26 10.49 11.41
N ASP A 200 -22.44 9.71 10.34
CA ASP A 200 -21.76 8.41 10.15
C ASP A 200 -20.23 8.57 10.17
N ILE A 201 -19.69 9.63 9.56
CA ILE A 201 -18.25 9.94 9.63
C ILE A 201 -17.82 10.23 11.07
N ASN A 202 -18.60 11.05 11.79
CA ASN A 202 -18.28 11.48 13.15
C ASN A 202 -18.21 10.32 14.15
N ILE A 203 -18.90 9.21 13.87
CA ILE A 203 -18.83 7.99 14.70
C ILE A 203 -17.41 7.39 14.65
N TYR A 204 -16.78 7.33 13.47
CA TYR A 204 -15.55 6.54 13.29
C TYR A 204 -14.27 7.35 13.06
N ALA A 205 -14.36 8.62 12.67
CA ALA A 205 -13.18 9.40 12.24
C ALA A 205 -12.14 9.58 13.36
N SER A 206 -12.59 9.82 14.60
CA SER A 206 -11.70 9.99 15.75
C SER A 206 -10.98 8.69 16.10
N ASP A 207 -11.73 7.58 16.15
CA ASP A 207 -11.18 6.26 16.48
C ASP A 207 -10.15 5.82 15.43
N ARG A 208 -10.47 5.98 14.13
CA ARG A 208 -9.54 5.69 13.03
C ARG A 208 -8.25 6.49 13.14
N TYR A 209 -8.34 7.77 13.50
CA TYR A 209 -7.15 8.59 13.73
C TYR A 209 -6.33 8.08 14.92
N ASN A 210 -6.97 7.93 16.08
CA ASN A 210 -6.29 7.63 17.35
C ASN A 210 -5.69 6.22 17.39
N GLU A 211 -6.31 5.25 16.74
CA GLU A 211 -5.84 3.86 16.71
C GLU A 211 -4.75 3.63 15.65
N SER A 212 -4.84 4.31 14.50
CA SER A 212 -4.02 3.95 13.32
C SER A 212 -2.99 4.99 12.92
N PHE A 213 -3.19 6.28 13.24
CA PHE A 213 -2.36 7.37 12.70
C PHE A 213 -1.67 8.22 13.76
N LYS A 214 -2.19 8.25 14.99
CA LYS A 214 -1.65 9.00 16.12
C LYS A 214 -0.19 8.61 16.43
N ASP A 215 0.64 9.59 16.80
CA ASP A 215 1.98 9.35 17.35
C ASP A 215 1.90 9.00 18.85
N GLU A 216 2.82 8.18 19.35
CA GLU A 216 2.79 7.70 20.75
C GLU A 216 2.77 8.86 21.77
N ASP A 217 3.48 9.95 21.46
CA ASP A 217 3.61 11.13 22.32
C ASP A 217 2.47 12.16 22.15
N ASP A 218 1.60 11.99 21.16
CA ASP A 218 0.52 12.94 20.88
C ASP A 218 -0.67 12.75 21.83
N ASN A 219 -1.46 13.81 22.00
CA ASN A 219 -2.78 13.72 22.62
C ASN A 219 -3.79 13.05 21.67
N GLU A 220 -4.84 12.44 22.23
CA GLU A 220 -5.97 11.97 21.41
C GLU A 220 -6.68 13.16 20.75
N LEU A 221 -7.05 13.01 19.47
CA LEU A 221 -7.83 13.99 18.74
C LEU A 221 -9.30 13.57 18.69
N VAL A 222 -10.18 14.53 18.95
CA VAL A 222 -11.62 14.45 18.69
C VAL A 222 -11.89 15.21 17.40
N ILE A 223 -12.18 14.49 16.33
CA ILE A 223 -12.45 15.02 14.99
C ILE A 223 -13.97 15.05 14.80
N ARG A 224 -14.52 16.23 14.51
CA ARG A 224 -15.95 16.43 14.26
C ARG A 224 -16.19 17.27 13.01
N LEU A 225 -17.02 16.75 12.13
CA LEU A 225 -17.58 17.48 11.00
C LEU A 225 -18.93 18.08 11.39
N ARG A 226 -19.14 19.34 11.02
CA ARG A 226 -20.35 20.10 11.33
C ARG A 226 -21.16 20.40 10.07
N TYR A 227 -22.42 19.97 10.06
CA TYR A 227 -23.40 20.23 9.00
C TYR A 227 -24.81 20.37 9.60
N ASP A 228 -25.00 21.42 10.41
CA ASP A 228 -26.22 21.65 11.17
C ASP A 228 -27.20 22.60 10.44
N SER A 229 -28.42 22.68 10.96
CA SER A 229 -29.40 23.65 10.49
C SER A 229 -28.87 25.07 10.68
N ASN A 230 -29.16 25.94 9.70
CA ASN A 230 -28.77 27.35 9.76
C ASN A 230 -29.47 28.14 10.90
N PHE A 231 -30.48 27.55 11.54
CA PHE A 231 -31.17 28.11 12.71
C PHE A 231 -30.50 27.73 14.04
N ASP A 232 -29.71 26.66 14.07
CA ASP A 232 -29.13 26.10 15.29
C ASP A 232 -27.66 26.52 15.49
N LYS A 233 -27.21 27.56 14.76
CA LYS A 233 -25.83 28.07 14.83
C LYS A 233 -25.71 29.23 15.83
N PRO A 234 -24.54 29.40 16.46
CA PRO A 234 -24.25 30.58 17.28
C PRO A 234 -24.46 31.88 16.49
N ASP A 235 -24.93 32.94 17.17
CA ASP A 235 -25.22 34.24 16.55
C ASP A 235 -23.99 34.89 15.89
N ASP A 236 -22.78 34.53 16.34
CA ASP A 236 -21.50 35.01 15.81
C ASP A 236 -20.97 34.20 14.62
N ASP A 237 -21.61 33.08 14.28
CA ASP A 237 -21.20 32.22 13.16
C ASP A 237 -21.89 32.67 11.87
N THR A 238 -21.15 33.33 10.98
CA THR A 238 -21.69 33.82 9.69
C THR A 238 -21.86 32.71 8.64
N ASN A 239 -21.35 31.50 8.88
CA ASN A 239 -21.41 30.42 7.88
C ASN A 239 -22.84 29.90 7.68
N GLU A 240 -23.11 29.42 6.48
CA GLU A 240 -24.38 28.77 6.13
C GLU A 240 -24.12 27.29 5.83
N TYR A 241 -24.42 26.45 6.81
CA TYR A 241 -24.18 25.01 6.76
C TYR A 241 -25.15 24.33 5.78
N TRP A 242 -26.46 24.40 6.03
CA TRP A 242 -27.46 23.79 5.15
C TRP A 242 -27.61 24.54 3.83
N LEU A 243 -27.89 23.77 2.78
CA LEU A 243 -28.38 24.31 1.51
C LEU A 243 -29.73 24.98 1.76
N LYS A 244 -29.88 26.22 1.29
CA LYS A 244 -31.13 26.97 1.35
C LYS A 244 -31.26 27.86 0.12
N TYR A 245 -32.50 28.12 -0.25
CA TYR A 245 -32.84 29.12 -1.25
C TYR A 245 -33.41 30.35 -0.56
N ASP A 246 -32.60 31.40 -0.37
CA ASP A 246 -33.04 32.61 0.31
C ASP A 246 -32.30 33.87 -0.16
N ASN A 247 -32.65 35.02 0.40
CA ASN A 247 -31.95 36.28 0.18
C ASN A 247 -30.51 36.19 0.72
N ILE A 248 -29.52 36.47 -0.13
CA ILE A 248 -28.10 36.48 0.25
C ILE A 248 -27.76 37.78 1.00
N ILE A 249 -26.80 37.72 1.91
CA ILE A 249 -26.21 38.89 2.57
C ILE A 249 -25.11 39.48 1.66
N GLU A 250 -25.29 40.73 1.23
CA GLU A 250 -24.33 41.49 0.43
C GLU A 250 -23.61 42.51 1.32
N LEU A 251 -22.30 42.62 1.15
CA LEU A 251 -21.48 43.65 1.82
C LEU A 251 -21.48 44.92 0.96
N VAL A 252 -22.21 45.93 1.40
CA VAL A 252 -22.33 47.23 0.70
C VAL A 252 -21.53 48.28 1.45
N LYS A 253 -20.71 49.05 0.73
CA LYS A 253 -20.05 50.23 1.31
C LYS A 253 -21.04 51.40 1.36
N GLU A 254 -21.52 51.72 2.56
CA GLU A 254 -22.31 52.93 2.82
C GLU A 254 -21.48 53.89 3.66
N ASN A 255 -21.27 55.11 3.18
CA ASN A 255 -20.54 56.18 3.88
C ASN A 255 -19.12 55.79 4.36
N GLY A 256 -18.43 54.91 3.63
CA GLY A 256 -17.06 54.46 3.97
C GLY A 256 -17.00 53.26 4.92
N GLU A 257 -18.13 52.82 5.47
CA GLU A 257 -18.24 51.61 6.31
C GLU A 257 -18.85 50.45 5.50
N ILE A 258 -18.34 49.25 5.72
CA ILE A 258 -18.89 48.03 5.10
C ILE A 258 -20.08 47.58 5.95
N LYS A 259 -21.28 47.59 5.38
CA LYS A 259 -22.52 47.13 6.04
C LYS A 259 -23.09 45.91 5.33
N GLU A 260 -23.63 44.98 6.12
CA GLU A 260 -24.34 43.81 5.64
C GLU A 260 -25.79 44.17 5.28
N ARG A 261 -26.21 43.89 4.04
CA ARG A 261 -27.58 44.10 3.57
C ARG A 261 -28.12 42.84 2.93
N LYS A 262 -29.37 42.47 3.24
CA LYS A 262 -30.05 41.40 2.50
C LYS A 262 -30.36 41.85 1.08
N SER A 263 -29.92 41.07 0.11
CA SER A 263 -30.21 41.25 -1.31
C SER A 263 -31.72 41.18 -1.59
N TYR A 264 -32.17 41.82 -2.67
CA TYR A 264 -33.58 41.78 -3.10
C TYR A 264 -33.96 40.50 -3.86
N TYR A 265 -32.97 39.74 -4.33
CA TYR A 265 -33.16 38.48 -5.04
C TYR A 265 -32.82 37.29 -4.15
N LYS A 266 -33.41 36.13 -4.46
CA LYS A 266 -33.12 34.86 -3.79
C LYS A 266 -32.22 34.00 -4.66
N LYS A 267 -31.24 33.33 -4.04
CA LYS A 267 -30.36 32.37 -4.69
C LYS A 267 -30.12 31.19 -3.75
N LEU A 268 -29.71 30.05 -4.32
CA LEU A 268 -29.09 29.00 -3.55
C LEU A 268 -27.77 29.50 -2.97
N ASN A 269 -27.56 29.24 -1.69
CA ASN A 269 -26.26 29.44 -1.06
C ASN A 269 -25.29 28.31 -1.41
N GLU A 270 -24.02 28.49 -1.04
CA GLU A 270 -23.03 27.42 -1.03
C GLU A 270 -23.00 26.81 0.37
N PRO A 271 -23.37 25.53 0.53
CA PRO A 271 -23.35 24.87 1.84
C PRO A 271 -21.95 24.81 2.43
N PHE A 272 -21.90 24.70 3.76
CA PHE A 272 -20.65 24.68 4.52
C PHE A 272 -20.55 23.42 5.38
N ILE A 273 -19.49 22.63 5.19
CA ILE A 273 -19.13 21.53 6.09
C ILE A 273 -17.87 21.94 6.85
N GLY A 274 -18.02 22.23 8.14
CA GLY A 274 -16.91 22.66 8.99
C GLY A 274 -16.14 21.48 9.57
N LEU A 275 -14.81 21.59 9.62
CA LEU A 275 -13.94 20.67 10.36
C LEU A 275 -13.58 21.27 11.73
N GLU A 276 -14.05 20.65 12.80
CA GLU A 276 -13.72 20.99 14.18
C GLU A 276 -12.82 19.91 14.79
N ILE A 277 -11.72 20.32 15.42
CA ILE A 277 -10.79 19.40 16.08
C ILE A 277 -10.54 19.86 17.50
N SER A 278 -10.57 18.93 18.44
CA SER A 278 -10.18 19.17 19.83
C SER A 278 -9.13 18.15 20.28
N GLU A 279 -8.18 18.60 21.10
CA GLU A 279 -7.21 17.73 21.77
C GLU A 279 -7.73 17.35 23.16
N LYS A 280 -7.66 16.07 23.48
CA LYS A 280 -7.95 15.56 24.82
C LYS A 280 -6.72 15.69 25.69
N MET A 281 -6.79 16.56 26.69
CA MET A 281 -5.73 16.81 27.65
C MET A 281 -5.68 15.72 28.73
N SER A 282 -4.56 15.64 29.44
CA SER A 282 -4.33 14.65 30.51
C SER A 282 -5.30 14.77 31.68
N ASP A 283 -5.91 15.94 31.88
CA ASP A 283 -6.96 16.21 32.87
C ASP A 283 -8.37 15.81 32.38
N GLY A 284 -8.48 15.27 31.17
CA GLY A 284 -9.74 14.91 30.52
C GLY A 284 -10.45 16.06 29.81
N ASN A 285 -9.94 17.31 29.91
CA ASN A 285 -10.55 18.45 29.24
C ASN A 285 -10.25 18.45 27.73
N LEU A 286 -11.18 18.98 26.95
CA LEU A 286 -11.02 19.16 25.50
C LEU A 286 -10.56 20.58 25.18
N ARG A 287 -9.36 20.69 24.59
CA ARG A 287 -8.86 21.96 24.04
C ARG A 287 -9.28 22.07 22.58
N LYS A 288 -10.18 23.00 22.27
CA LYS A 288 -10.59 23.29 20.89
C LYS A 288 -9.45 23.92 20.09
N ILE A 289 -9.16 23.37 18.91
CA ILE A 289 -8.22 23.94 17.95
C ILE A 289 -9.02 24.77 16.95
N VAL A 290 -8.86 26.09 17.02
CA VAL A 290 -9.68 27.03 16.25
C VAL A 290 -9.41 26.94 14.73
N LYS A 291 -8.14 26.76 14.33
CA LYS A 291 -7.73 26.66 12.91
C LYS A 291 -6.76 25.50 12.71
N PRO A 292 -7.28 24.28 12.43
CA PRO A 292 -6.44 23.10 12.25
C PRO A 292 -5.37 23.24 11.17
N HIS A 293 -5.70 23.86 10.04
CA HIS A 293 -4.79 24.04 8.89
C HIS A 293 -3.58 24.95 9.17
N ILE A 294 -3.62 25.75 10.24
CA ILE A 294 -2.48 26.59 10.69
C ILE A 294 -1.72 25.88 11.82
N TYR A 295 -2.44 25.17 12.67
CA TYR A 295 -1.90 24.57 13.89
C TYR A 295 -1.10 23.28 13.60
N PHE A 296 -1.58 22.45 12.67
CA PHE A 296 -0.99 21.16 12.37
C PHE A 296 -0.08 21.21 11.14
N ASN A 297 0.92 20.33 11.13
CA ASN A 297 1.74 20.09 9.94
C ASN A 297 0.94 19.31 8.88
N GLU A 298 1.46 19.30 7.65
CA GLU A 298 0.79 18.63 6.52
C GLU A 298 0.58 17.13 6.75
N ALA A 299 1.51 16.47 7.46
CA ALA A 299 1.40 15.05 7.75
C ALA A 299 0.20 14.72 8.64
N LYS A 300 0.02 15.48 9.72
CA LYS A 300 -1.11 15.33 10.64
C LYS A 300 -2.44 15.72 9.96
N LEU A 301 -2.45 16.77 9.13
CA LEU A 301 -3.62 17.13 8.33
C LEU A 301 -4.00 16.04 7.32
N THR A 302 -3.01 15.42 6.68
CA THR A 302 -3.21 14.30 5.75
C THR A 302 -3.76 13.08 6.49
N ALA A 303 -3.24 12.76 7.68
CA ALA A 303 -3.77 11.69 8.52
C ALA A 303 -5.23 11.94 8.96
N ILE A 304 -5.57 13.17 9.32
CA ILE A 304 -6.96 13.57 9.62
C ILE A 304 -7.85 13.40 8.38
N ALA A 305 -7.41 13.88 7.21
CA ALA A 305 -8.15 13.75 5.95
C ALA A 305 -8.37 12.27 5.56
N LEU A 306 -7.35 11.44 5.72
CA LEU A 306 -7.45 9.99 5.52
C LEU A 306 -8.39 9.35 6.53
N SER A 307 -8.37 9.77 7.80
CA SER A 307 -9.28 9.25 8.83
C SER A 307 -10.74 9.57 8.52
N VAL A 308 -11.02 10.80 8.08
CA VAL A 308 -12.35 11.22 7.60
C VAL A 308 -12.76 10.44 6.34
N ARG A 309 -11.85 10.25 5.38
CA ARG A 309 -12.16 9.49 4.16
C ARG A 309 -12.41 8.03 4.46
N PHE A 310 -11.52 7.43 5.26
CA PHE A 310 -11.65 6.05 5.64
C PHE A 310 -12.87 5.84 6.51
N ALA A 311 -13.33 6.80 7.33
CA ALA A 311 -14.59 6.79 8.09
C ALA A 311 -15.80 6.32 7.26
N LEU A 312 -15.81 6.66 5.97
CA LEU A 312 -16.87 6.32 5.01
C LEU A 312 -16.76 4.92 4.41
N LEU A 313 -15.63 4.24 4.56
CA LEU A 313 -15.52 2.85 4.15
C LEU A 313 -16.48 2.03 5.02
N ASN A 314 -17.42 1.35 4.38
CA ASN A 314 -18.36 0.46 5.03
C ASN A 314 -17.66 -0.83 5.43
N LEU A 315 -16.82 -0.74 6.46
CA LEU A 315 -16.00 -1.83 6.99
C LEU A 315 -16.85 -2.89 7.71
N ASP A 316 -18.10 -2.58 8.07
CA ASP A 316 -18.93 -3.40 8.96
C ASP A 316 -19.88 -4.36 8.22
N LYS A 317 -20.23 -4.05 6.96
CA LYS A 317 -21.07 -4.91 6.12
C LYS A 317 -20.38 -5.15 4.79
N PRO A 318 -19.56 -6.19 4.59
CA PRO A 318 -18.93 -6.48 3.30
C PRO A 318 -19.99 -6.79 2.22
N ALA A 319 -19.74 -6.37 0.98
CA ALA A 319 -20.62 -6.51 -0.17
C ALA A 319 -19.74 -6.77 -1.37
N ASP A 320 -20.24 -7.62 -2.24
CA ASP A 320 -19.49 -8.22 -3.34
C ASP A 320 -19.06 -7.19 -4.39
N GLY A 321 -17.77 -7.21 -4.74
CA GLY A 321 -17.18 -6.42 -5.84
C GLY A 321 -16.67 -5.03 -5.49
N ARG A 322 -16.34 -4.79 -4.22
CA ARG A 322 -15.70 -3.54 -3.81
C ARG A 322 -14.22 -3.49 -4.11
N PHE A 323 -13.77 -2.32 -4.58
CA PHE A 323 -12.36 -2.01 -4.69
C PHE A 323 -12.08 -0.59 -4.20
N LEU A 324 -10.83 -0.35 -3.81
CA LEU A 324 -10.29 0.95 -3.45
C LEU A 324 -9.13 1.27 -4.40
N ALA A 325 -9.31 2.32 -5.21
CA ALA A 325 -8.29 2.85 -6.09
C ALA A 325 -7.61 4.06 -5.43
N LEU A 326 -6.28 4.00 -5.33
CA LEU A 326 -5.43 4.97 -4.66
C LEU A 326 -4.41 5.52 -5.68
N ASP A 327 -4.54 6.78 -6.09
CA ASP A 327 -3.66 7.40 -7.10
C ASP A 327 -2.72 8.44 -6.49
N ASP A 328 -1.42 8.12 -6.54
CA ASP A 328 -0.32 8.98 -6.08
C ASP A 328 -0.59 9.56 -4.68
N MET A 329 -1.09 8.73 -3.77
CA MET A 329 -1.29 9.16 -2.39
C MET A 329 0.03 9.28 -1.63
N LEU A 330 0.02 10.09 -0.56
CA LEU A 330 1.07 10.17 0.46
C LEU A 330 2.39 10.82 0.01
N ILE A 331 2.40 11.57 -1.08
CA ILE A 331 3.59 12.28 -1.60
C ILE A 331 4.20 13.19 -0.52
N SER A 332 3.36 13.91 0.23
CA SER A 332 3.78 14.84 1.26
C SER A 332 3.98 14.24 2.65
N LEU A 333 3.78 12.92 2.81
CA LEU A 333 4.08 12.21 4.07
C LEU A 333 5.53 11.75 4.11
N ASP A 334 6.11 11.75 5.31
CA ASP A 334 7.36 11.06 5.59
C ASP A 334 7.17 9.53 5.65
N MET A 335 8.27 8.78 5.70
CA MET A 335 8.21 7.32 5.67
C MET A 335 7.53 6.73 6.92
N SER A 336 7.71 7.34 8.10
CA SER A 336 7.04 6.92 9.34
C SER A 336 5.53 6.98 9.21
N ASN A 337 4.97 8.10 8.73
CA ASN A 337 3.53 8.24 8.53
C ASN A 337 3.03 7.39 7.34
N ARG A 338 3.83 7.26 6.27
CA ARG A 338 3.51 6.34 5.17
C ARG A 338 3.35 4.90 5.66
N MET A 339 4.20 4.44 6.57
CA MET A 339 4.12 3.09 7.11
C MET A 339 2.83 2.86 7.90
N LYS A 340 2.39 3.84 8.70
CA LYS A 340 1.09 3.77 9.40
C LYS A 340 -0.08 3.60 8.42
N VAL A 341 -0.06 4.32 7.30
CA VAL A 341 -1.09 4.21 6.26
C VAL A 341 -1.04 2.84 5.57
N ILE A 342 0.16 2.33 5.26
CA ILE A 342 0.32 0.97 4.71
C ILE A 342 -0.25 -0.05 5.69
N ASP A 343 0.12 0.04 6.97
CA ASP A 343 -0.36 -0.90 8.00
C ASP A 343 -1.89 -0.86 8.15
N TYR A 344 -2.50 0.33 8.15
CA TYR A 344 -3.96 0.46 8.14
C TYR A 344 -4.60 -0.19 6.91
N ILE A 345 -4.06 0.09 5.72
CA ILE A 345 -4.57 -0.47 4.46
C ILE A 345 -4.52 -2.00 4.47
N PHE A 346 -3.43 -2.61 4.93
CA PHE A 346 -3.29 -4.07 4.95
C PHE A 346 -4.15 -4.73 6.03
N LYS A 347 -4.28 -4.13 7.21
CA LYS A 347 -5.03 -4.72 8.33
C LYS A 347 -6.54 -4.55 8.17
N GLU A 348 -6.99 -3.34 7.83
CA GLU A 348 -8.40 -2.97 7.89
C GLU A 348 -9.10 -3.02 6.52
N VAL A 349 -8.39 -2.65 5.45
CA VAL A 349 -8.99 -2.42 4.13
C VAL A 349 -8.86 -3.63 3.21
N LEU A 350 -7.65 -4.19 3.08
CA LEU A 350 -7.32 -5.32 2.20
C LEU A 350 -8.22 -6.55 2.39
N PRO A 351 -8.65 -6.92 3.62
CA PRO A 351 -9.56 -8.06 3.80
C PRO A 351 -10.97 -7.83 3.23
N LYS A 352 -11.36 -6.56 2.98
CA LYS A 352 -12.73 -6.16 2.66
C LYS A 352 -12.86 -5.54 1.26
N TYR A 353 -11.76 -5.06 0.68
CA TYR A 353 -11.70 -4.36 -0.60
C TYR A 353 -10.55 -4.89 -1.44
N LYS A 354 -10.76 -5.03 -2.76
CA LYS A 354 -9.65 -5.15 -3.71
C LYS A 354 -8.89 -3.83 -3.78
N LEU A 355 -7.56 -3.87 -3.76
CA LEU A 355 -6.72 -2.67 -3.75
C LEU A 355 -6.10 -2.43 -5.11
N TYR A 356 -6.27 -1.23 -5.66
CA TYR A 356 -5.59 -0.76 -6.86
C TYR A 356 -4.75 0.47 -6.52
N ILE A 357 -3.45 0.29 -6.40
CA ILE A 357 -2.51 1.29 -5.90
C ILE A 357 -1.61 1.76 -7.04
N PHE A 358 -1.65 3.05 -7.33
CA PHE A 358 -0.85 3.69 -8.35
C PHE A 358 0.12 4.67 -7.66
N THR A 359 1.40 4.57 -7.96
CA THR A 359 2.43 5.44 -7.37
C THR A 359 3.57 5.75 -8.33
N HIS A 360 4.05 6.99 -8.32
CA HIS A 360 5.32 7.38 -8.93
C HIS A 360 6.51 7.32 -7.95
N ASP A 361 6.23 7.15 -6.65
CA ASP A 361 7.26 6.99 -5.63
C ASP A 361 7.74 5.53 -5.58
N ARG A 362 8.99 5.32 -5.99
CA ARG A 362 9.66 4.02 -6.01
C ARG A 362 9.85 3.43 -4.62
N LEU A 363 10.08 4.28 -3.63
CA LEU A 363 10.27 3.86 -2.25
C LEU A 363 8.94 3.39 -1.66
N LEU A 364 7.84 4.12 -1.91
CA LEU A 364 6.50 3.70 -1.52
C LEU A 364 6.10 2.36 -2.18
N PHE A 365 6.31 2.23 -3.49
CA PHE A 365 6.09 0.98 -4.23
C PHE A 365 6.85 -0.19 -3.60
N THR A 366 8.13 0.02 -3.28
CA THR A 366 8.98 -1.01 -2.66
C THR A 366 8.49 -1.37 -1.26
N SER A 367 8.01 -0.42 -0.47
CA SER A 367 7.41 -0.67 0.85
C SER A 367 6.16 -1.53 0.76
N PHE A 368 5.23 -1.23 -0.16
CA PHE A 368 4.07 -2.08 -0.43
C PHE A 368 4.49 -3.50 -0.81
N LYS A 369 5.45 -3.64 -1.74
CA LYS A 369 5.96 -4.95 -2.17
C LYS A 369 6.57 -5.76 -1.02
N LYS A 370 7.37 -5.10 -0.16
CA LYS A 370 7.93 -5.74 1.03
C LYS A 370 6.84 -6.22 1.98
N ARG A 371 5.77 -5.44 2.16
CA ARG A 371 4.62 -5.83 2.97
C ARG A 371 3.87 -7.02 2.38
N ILE A 372 3.56 -7.00 1.09
CA ILE A 372 2.94 -8.13 0.35
C ILE A 372 3.76 -9.41 0.54
N ASN A 373 5.08 -9.31 0.42
CA ASN A 373 5.98 -10.44 0.60
C ASN A 373 6.01 -10.96 2.03
N ALA A 374 6.03 -10.07 3.02
CA ALA A 374 6.03 -10.42 4.44
C ALA A 374 4.74 -11.14 4.85
N ASP A 375 3.61 -10.70 4.31
CA ASP A 375 2.29 -11.28 4.58
C ASP A 375 1.96 -12.48 3.67
N LYS A 376 2.89 -12.88 2.78
CA LYS A 376 2.78 -14.02 1.83
C LYS A 376 1.60 -13.93 0.85
N LEU A 377 1.34 -12.73 0.32
CA LEU A 377 0.21 -12.44 -0.56
C LEU A 377 0.59 -12.32 -2.04
N GLN A 378 1.73 -12.85 -2.49
CA GLN A 378 2.25 -12.61 -3.84
C GLN A 378 1.30 -13.06 -4.96
N GLU A 379 0.62 -14.19 -4.77
CA GLU A 379 -0.31 -14.74 -5.76
C GLU A 379 -1.58 -13.90 -5.94
N ASP A 380 -1.97 -13.16 -4.90
CA ASP A 380 -3.16 -12.31 -4.87
C ASP A 380 -2.92 -10.90 -5.45
N TRP A 381 -1.69 -10.58 -5.87
CA TRP A 381 -1.30 -9.25 -6.33
C TRP A 381 -0.65 -9.30 -7.72
N LEU A 382 -1.16 -8.48 -8.63
CA LEU A 382 -0.49 -8.10 -9.87
C LEU A 382 0.39 -6.87 -9.59
N CYS A 383 1.71 -7.05 -9.66
CA CYS A 383 2.68 -5.96 -9.47
C CYS A 383 3.35 -5.63 -10.80
N GLY A 384 3.47 -4.35 -11.15
CA GLY A 384 4.12 -3.95 -12.39
C GLY A 384 4.34 -2.46 -12.50
N GLY A 385 4.76 -2.02 -13.69
CA GLY A 385 4.94 -0.61 -14.00
C GLY A 385 4.29 -0.22 -15.32
N VAL A 386 3.84 1.03 -15.42
CA VAL A 386 3.42 1.64 -16.69
C VAL A 386 4.45 2.66 -17.14
N TYR A 387 4.91 2.50 -18.37
CA TYR A 387 5.99 3.28 -18.99
C TYR A 387 5.55 3.81 -20.35
N MET A 388 6.00 5.01 -20.70
CA MET A 388 5.85 5.52 -22.07
C MET A 388 6.82 4.77 -22.97
N HIS A 389 6.32 4.24 -24.08
CA HIS A 389 7.16 3.65 -25.11
C HIS A 389 6.99 4.45 -26.41
N ASP A 390 8.13 4.81 -27.00
CA ASP A 390 8.22 5.39 -28.34
C ASP A 390 8.30 4.22 -29.32
N ARG A 391 7.25 3.97 -30.12
CA ARG A 391 7.19 2.79 -30.99
C ARG A 391 6.71 3.07 -32.39
N ASP A 392 6.89 4.29 -32.86
CA ASP A 392 7.06 4.45 -34.28
C ASP A 392 8.53 4.11 -34.55
N ASN A 393 8.82 3.10 -35.38
CA ASN A 393 10.17 2.78 -35.87
C ASN A 393 10.75 3.93 -36.74
N SER A 394 10.27 5.16 -36.54
CA SER A 394 10.72 6.37 -37.15
C SER A 394 12.09 6.73 -36.59
N ILE A 395 13.02 7.00 -37.51
CA ILE A 395 14.34 7.54 -37.19
C ILE A 395 14.20 9.02 -36.77
N ASP A 396 13.04 9.63 -37.07
CA ASP A 396 12.68 10.98 -36.63
C ASP A 396 11.84 10.90 -35.35
N PHE A 397 12.50 11.17 -34.22
CA PHE A 397 11.90 11.22 -32.89
C PHE A 397 10.80 12.29 -32.76
N ASN A 398 10.73 13.27 -33.67
CA ASN A 398 9.66 14.28 -33.66
C ASN A 398 8.33 13.75 -34.23
N LEU A 399 8.37 12.60 -34.91
CA LEU A 399 7.18 11.93 -35.46
C LEU A 399 6.70 10.77 -34.59
N CYS A 400 7.43 10.42 -33.53
CA CYS A 400 7.05 9.34 -32.61
C CYS A 400 5.95 9.84 -31.66
N ASN A 401 4.78 9.20 -31.69
CA ASN A 401 3.77 9.42 -30.67
C ASN A 401 3.93 8.39 -29.54
N PRO A 402 4.44 8.80 -28.36
CA PRO A 402 4.66 7.88 -27.26
C PRO A 402 3.32 7.33 -26.75
N TYR A 403 3.28 6.07 -26.37
CA TYR A 403 2.10 5.47 -25.77
C TYR A 403 2.42 4.64 -24.52
N PRO A 404 1.50 4.56 -23.54
CA PRO A 404 1.70 3.78 -22.33
C PRO A 404 1.70 2.27 -22.59
N ILE A 405 2.60 1.55 -21.92
CA ILE A 405 2.65 0.09 -21.87
C ILE A 405 2.77 -0.35 -20.42
N PHE A 406 1.97 -1.35 -20.04
CA PHE A 406 2.12 -2.03 -18.76
C PHE A 406 3.13 -3.17 -18.88
N ILE A 407 4.08 -3.21 -17.96
CA ILE A 407 5.08 -4.26 -17.83
C ILE A 407 4.90 -4.87 -16.44
N GLU A 408 4.41 -6.10 -16.40
CA GLU A 408 4.33 -6.87 -15.17
C GLU A 408 5.74 -7.14 -14.62
N GLU A 409 5.92 -6.92 -13.32
CA GLU A 409 7.18 -7.24 -12.65
C GLU A 409 7.22 -8.73 -12.32
N LYS A 410 7.90 -9.48 -13.16
CA LYS A 410 8.10 -10.91 -12.99
C LYS A 410 9.15 -11.22 -11.94
N ASP A 411 9.04 -12.41 -11.35
CA ASP A 411 10.09 -12.98 -10.50
C ASP A 411 11.43 -13.03 -11.26
N ALA A 412 12.54 -12.83 -10.52
CA ALA A 412 13.87 -12.74 -11.12
C ALA A 412 14.29 -14.04 -11.81
N LEU A 413 13.91 -15.21 -11.25
CA LEU A 413 14.15 -16.52 -11.87
C LEU A 413 13.31 -16.68 -13.14
N LEU A 414 12.03 -16.33 -13.10
CA LEU A 414 11.14 -16.45 -14.25
C LEU A 414 11.61 -15.55 -15.41
N SER A 415 11.98 -14.32 -15.09
CA SER A 415 12.60 -13.39 -16.05
C SER A 415 13.90 -13.95 -16.64
N ALA A 416 14.78 -14.52 -15.80
CA ALA A 416 16.03 -15.13 -16.27
C ALA A 416 15.76 -16.30 -17.23
N ARG A 417 14.75 -17.14 -16.96
CA ARG A 417 14.35 -18.24 -17.84
C ARG A 417 13.82 -17.75 -19.18
N GLU A 418 13.04 -16.68 -19.20
CA GLU A 418 12.54 -16.09 -20.46
C GLU A 418 13.70 -15.56 -21.33
N TYR A 419 14.62 -14.78 -20.74
CA TYR A 419 15.81 -14.31 -21.47
C TYR A 419 16.71 -15.45 -21.95
N TYR A 420 16.82 -16.52 -21.16
CA TYR A 420 17.53 -17.73 -21.58
C TYR A 420 16.90 -18.38 -22.81
N ILE A 421 15.57 -18.50 -22.85
CA ILE A 421 14.82 -19.01 -24.02
C ILE A 421 14.99 -18.08 -25.24
N MET A 422 15.02 -16.76 -25.01
CA MET A 422 15.27 -15.76 -26.06
C MET A 422 16.73 -15.70 -26.51
N HIS A 423 17.64 -16.47 -25.88
CA HIS A 423 19.09 -16.42 -26.08
C HIS A 423 19.72 -15.04 -25.79
N ASP A 424 19.06 -14.19 -25.00
CA ASP A 424 19.61 -12.93 -24.47
C ASP A 424 20.38 -13.22 -23.16
N TYR A 425 21.58 -13.78 -23.31
CA TYR A 425 22.44 -14.17 -22.21
C TYR A 425 22.90 -13.00 -21.32
N PRO A 426 23.22 -11.80 -21.85
CA PRO A 426 23.51 -10.63 -21.02
C PRO A 426 22.34 -10.24 -20.12
N ALA A 427 21.10 -10.16 -20.64
CA ALA A 427 19.94 -9.84 -19.82
C ALA A 427 19.64 -10.96 -18.80
N CYS A 428 19.83 -12.23 -19.19
CA CYS A 428 19.73 -13.36 -18.28
C CYS A 428 20.71 -13.23 -17.09
N GLY A 429 21.98 -12.89 -17.33
CA GLY A 429 23.00 -12.70 -16.29
C GLY A 429 22.60 -11.65 -15.25
N GLN A 430 22.05 -10.51 -15.70
CA GLN A 430 21.55 -9.46 -14.80
C GLN A 430 20.39 -9.94 -13.91
N ARG A 431 19.46 -10.71 -14.48
CA ARG A 431 18.34 -11.28 -13.70
C ARG A 431 18.81 -12.35 -12.72
N LEU A 432 19.76 -13.20 -13.12
CA LEU A 432 20.39 -14.18 -12.23
C LEU A 432 21.17 -13.51 -11.10
N ARG A 433 21.83 -12.38 -11.36
CA ARG A 433 22.51 -11.59 -10.33
C ARG A 433 21.52 -11.11 -9.27
N LYS A 434 20.41 -10.51 -9.69
CA LYS A 434 19.35 -10.07 -8.79
C LYS A 434 18.80 -11.23 -7.97
N TRP A 435 18.50 -12.36 -8.62
CA TRP A 435 18.02 -13.56 -7.92
C TRP A 435 19.04 -14.08 -6.89
N CYS A 436 20.33 -14.06 -7.21
CA CYS A 436 21.40 -14.43 -6.30
C CYS A 436 21.47 -13.50 -5.06
N GLU A 437 21.37 -12.19 -5.27
CA GLU A 437 21.31 -11.19 -4.19
C GLU A 437 20.08 -11.43 -3.28
N ASP A 438 18.90 -11.68 -3.87
CA ASP A 438 17.65 -11.99 -3.17
C ASP A 438 17.73 -13.31 -2.36
N ILE A 439 18.49 -14.30 -2.83
CA ILE A 439 18.74 -15.55 -2.08
C ILE A 439 19.60 -15.25 -0.85
N PHE A 440 20.69 -14.51 -1.01
CA PHE A 440 21.57 -14.17 0.11
C PHE A 440 20.86 -13.36 1.20
N GLU A 441 19.96 -12.45 0.82
CA GLU A 441 19.17 -11.68 1.80
C GLU A 441 18.27 -12.57 2.68
N ARG A 442 17.77 -13.68 2.15
CA ARG A 442 16.94 -14.65 2.89
C ARG A 442 17.80 -15.64 3.69
N LEU A 443 18.90 -16.10 3.08
CA LEU A 443 19.78 -17.10 3.65
C LEU A 443 20.58 -16.54 4.83
N TYR A 444 21.23 -15.39 4.64
CA TYR A 444 22.19 -14.86 5.61
C TYR A 444 21.54 -14.16 6.81
N PRO A 445 22.14 -14.26 8.01
CA PRO A 445 21.86 -13.37 9.12
C PRO A 445 22.29 -11.93 8.79
N SER A 446 21.64 -10.95 9.42
CA SER A 446 21.89 -9.51 9.21
C SER A 446 23.35 -9.10 9.41
N ALA A 447 24.08 -9.79 10.31
CA ALA A 447 25.50 -9.56 10.55
C ALA A 447 26.37 -9.84 9.32
N LEU A 448 26.00 -10.82 8.48
CA LEU A 448 26.75 -11.16 7.26
C LEU A 448 26.38 -10.26 6.08
N LEU A 449 25.25 -9.55 6.14
CA LEU A 449 24.82 -8.61 5.10
C LEU A 449 25.47 -7.23 5.24
N LYS A 450 26.02 -6.91 6.41
CA LYS A 450 26.58 -5.60 6.75
C LYS A 450 28.09 -5.67 6.98
N SER A 451 28.78 -4.56 6.74
CA SER A 451 30.19 -4.34 7.09
C SER A 451 30.37 -2.93 7.64
N ILE A 452 31.46 -2.70 8.38
CA ILE A 452 31.83 -1.37 8.86
C ILE A 452 32.80 -0.78 7.85
N ASP A 453 32.46 0.38 7.30
CA ASP A 453 33.36 1.16 6.47
C ASP A 453 34.53 1.65 7.34
N GLY A 454 35.74 1.18 7.03
CA GLY A 454 36.96 1.52 7.76
C GLY A 454 37.32 3.01 7.71
N THR A 455 36.76 3.76 6.75
CA THR A 455 37.02 5.20 6.59
C THR A 455 36.03 6.07 7.34
N THR A 456 34.74 5.71 7.33
CA THR A 456 33.67 6.54 7.92
C THR A 456 33.14 6.02 9.24
N GLY A 457 33.49 4.78 9.61
CA GLY A 457 32.90 4.05 10.75
C GLY A 457 31.43 3.70 10.56
N LYS A 458 30.83 3.99 9.40
CA LYS A 458 29.41 3.73 9.13
C LYS A 458 29.20 2.27 8.72
N THR A 459 28.07 1.72 9.11
CA THR A 459 27.64 0.40 8.63
C THR A 459 27.11 0.52 7.20
N ILE A 460 27.71 -0.23 6.28
CA ILE A 460 27.32 -0.32 4.87
C ILE A 460 26.90 -1.74 4.50
N ASP A 461 26.10 -1.86 3.44
CA ASP A 461 25.71 -3.17 2.91
C ASP A 461 26.87 -3.80 2.13
N THR A 462 27.03 -5.11 2.31
CA THR A 462 28.05 -5.91 1.63
C THR A 462 27.73 -6.08 0.16
N SER A 463 28.77 -6.05 -0.68
CA SER A 463 28.62 -6.32 -2.12
C SER A 463 28.30 -7.80 -2.37
N LEU A 464 27.73 -8.13 -3.53
CA LEU A 464 27.54 -9.52 -3.95
C LEU A 464 28.84 -10.33 -3.90
N ASN A 465 29.96 -9.69 -4.22
CA ASN A 465 31.28 -10.31 -4.16
C ASN A 465 31.63 -10.75 -2.73
N ASP A 466 31.41 -9.86 -1.75
CA ASP A 466 31.67 -10.15 -0.34
C ASP A 466 30.72 -11.23 0.17
N ARG A 467 29.45 -11.18 -0.23
CA ARG A 467 28.44 -12.20 0.11
C ARG A 467 28.84 -13.58 -0.40
N ILE A 468 29.33 -13.70 -1.64
CA ILE A 468 29.81 -14.98 -2.20
C ILE A 468 31.08 -15.46 -1.51
N VAL A 469 32.03 -14.58 -1.18
CA VAL A 469 33.25 -14.97 -0.46
C VAL A 469 32.90 -15.52 0.93
N ARG A 470 31.96 -14.89 1.63
CA ARG A 470 31.46 -15.36 2.94
C ARG A 470 30.66 -16.67 2.88
N LEU A 471 30.27 -17.14 1.68
CA LEU A 471 29.44 -18.35 1.54
C LEU A 471 30.16 -19.60 2.01
N ASN A 472 31.47 -19.71 1.77
CA ASN A 472 32.24 -20.86 2.24
C ASN A 472 32.19 -20.98 3.77
N ASP A 473 32.49 -19.88 4.47
CA ASP A 473 32.47 -19.85 5.93
C ASP A 473 31.06 -20.09 6.47
N TYR A 474 30.04 -19.53 5.82
CA TYR A 474 28.63 -19.79 6.14
C TYR A 474 28.28 -21.27 6.01
N CYS A 475 28.63 -21.90 4.88
CA CYS A 475 28.38 -23.31 4.64
C CYS A 475 29.11 -24.20 5.65
N ILE A 476 30.38 -23.91 5.99
CA ILE A 476 31.14 -24.66 7.00
C ILE A 476 30.42 -24.59 8.36
N ASN A 477 30.08 -23.39 8.82
CA ASN A 477 29.46 -23.19 10.13
C ASN A 477 28.06 -23.80 10.23
N GLU A 478 27.28 -23.75 9.14
CA GLU A 478 25.93 -24.33 9.10
C GLU A 478 25.93 -25.79 8.63
N SER A 479 27.11 -26.39 8.44
CA SER A 479 27.30 -27.79 7.99
C SER A 479 26.63 -28.13 6.65
N ILE A 480 26.68 -27.19 5.71
CA ILE A 480 26.22 -27.32 4.34
C ILE A 480 27.43 -27.68 3.45
N ASP A 481 27.25 -28.60 2.49
CA ASP A 481 28.34 -28.95 1.56
C ASP A 481 28.60 -27.81 0.56
N PHE A 482 29.72 -27.12 0.73
CA PHE A 482 30.12 -26.00 -0.14
C PHE A 482 30.58 -26.46 -1.53
N ASN A 483 30.93 -27.74 -1.73
CA ASN A 483 31.42 -28.22 -3.03
C ASN A 483 30.42 -28.00 -4.16
N GLU A 484 29.13 -28.00 -3.84
CA GLU A 484 28.06 -27.74 -4.80
C GLU A 484 27.99 -26.27 -5.26
N PHE A 485 28.62 -25.35 -4.52
CA PHE A 485 28.51 -23.90 -4.72
C PHE A 485 29.83 -23.21 -5.07
N LYS A 486 30.96 -23.94 -5.03
CA LYS A 486 32.32 -23.41 -5.24
C LYS A 486 32.46 -22.61 -6.54
N ASP A 487 31.76 -23.03 -7.59
CA ASP A 487 31.86 -22.43 -8.93
C ASP A 487 31.10 -21.10 -9.03
N LEU A 488 30.26 -20.77 -8.04
CA LEU A 488 29.48 -19.51 -8.02
C LEU A 488 30.39 -18.28 -8.09
N LYS A 489 31.59 -18.34 -7.51
CA LYS A 489 32.56 -17.25 -7.58
C LYS A 489 33.04 -17.01 -9.02
N ILE A 490 33.37 -18.10 -9.74
CA ILE A 490 33.79 -18.06 -11.15
C ILE A 490 32.66 -17.50 -12.01
N TYR A 491 31.44 -18.02 -11.83
CA TYR A 491 30.28 -17.54 -12.57
C TYR A 491 29.93 -16.09 -12.25
N LYS A 492 30.17 -15.63 -11.02
CA LYS A 492 29.97 -14.23 -10.69
C LYS A 492 30.94 -13.34 -11.44
N ASP A 493 32.20 -13.74 -11.60
CA ASP A 493 33.17 -12.92 -12.30
C ASP A 493 32.95 -12.89 -13.82
N ASN A 494 32.43 -13.99 -14.40
CA ASN A 494 32.20 -14.13 -15.84
C ASN A 494 30.81 -13.68 -16.32
N VAL A 495 29.75 -13.91 -15.53
CA VAL A 495 28.35 -13.76 -15.97
C VAL A 495 27.55 -12.80 -15.09
N LEU A 496 27.76 -12.79 -13.77
CA LEU A 496 26.97 -11.96 -12.84
C LEU A 496 27.57 -10.57 -12.57
N ASN A 497 28.79 -10.28 -13.03
CA ASN A 497 29.36 -8.94 -12.96
C ASN A 497 28.69 -8.03 -13.98
N LEU A 498 28.36 -6.81 -13.56
CA LEU A 498 27.82 -5.79 -14.46
C LEU A 498 28.90 -5.35 -15.44
N ALA A 499 28.90 -5.96 -16.63
CA ALA A 499 29.14 -5.22 -17.84
C ALA A 499 28.40 -5.86 -19.01
N SER A 500 27.45 -5.10 -19.53
CA SER A 500 27.05 -5.04 -20.94
C SER A 500 28.24 -4.68 -21.84
N HIS A 501 29.37 -5.39 -21.73
CA HIS A 501 30.41 -5.40 -22.74
C HIS A 501 30.07 -6.55 -23.68
N TYR A 502 29.74 -6.20 -24.92
CA TYR A 502 29.80 -7.13 -26.04
C TYR A 502 31.28 -7.47 -26.27
N ASP A 503 31.88 -8.21 -25.34
CA ASP A 503 33.24 -8.67 -25.45
C ASP A 503 33.23 -9.94 -26.28
N VAL A 504 33.45 -9.78 -27.58
CA VAL A 504 33.55 -10.88 -28.55
C VAL A 504 34.60 -11.93 -28.12
N SER A 505 35.49 -11.59 -27.17
CA SER A 505 36.52 -12.47 -26.62
C SER A 505 36.05 -13.44 -25.52
N SER A 506 34.87 -13.24 -24.91
CA SER A 506 34.32 -14.16 -23.90
C SER A 506 32.86 -14.52 -24.22
N PRO A 507 32.62 -15.54 -25.06
CA PRO A 507 31.27 -15.98 -25.37
C PRO A 507 30.61 -16.52 -24.09
N ILE A 508 29.55 -15.87 -23.62
CA ILE A 508 28.73 -16.42 -22.53
C ILE A 508 27.98 -17.63 -23.11
N TYR A 509 28.30 -18.83 -22.65
CA TYR A 509 27.68 -20.06 -23.14
C TYR A 509 26.42 -20.39 -22.34
N GLY A 510 25.35 -20.83 -23.02
CA GLY A 510 24.09 -21.21 -22.37
C GLY A 510 24.22 -22.30 -21.28
N ASN A 511 25.27 -23.14 -21.35
CA ASN A 511 25.55 -24.14 -20.31
C ASN A 511 25.98 -23.51 -18.98
N GLU A 512 26.73 -22.40 -19.00
CA GLU A 512 27.15 -21.70 -17.78
C GLU A 512 25.92 -21.10 -17.07
N ILE A 513 25.01 -20.51 -17.84
CA ILE A 513 23.73 -20.00 -17.33
C ILE A 513 22.90 -21.11 -16.67
N LEU A 514 22.80 -22.28 -17.30
CA LEU A 514 22.11 -23.43 -16.70
C LEU A 514 22.77 -23.90 -15.39
N SER A 515 24.11 -23.93 -15.35
CA SER A 515 24.85 -24.27 -14.12
C SER A 515 24.58 -23.27 -13.00
N ILE A 516 24.57 -21.96 -13.31
CA ILE A 516 24.19 -20.92 -12.35
C ILE A 516 22.76 -21.14 -11.86
N MET A 517 21.81 -21.40 -12.76
CA MET A 517 20.42 -21.65 -12.37
C MET A 517 20.29 -22.85 -11.44
N ARG A 518 21.05 -23.92 -11.66
CA ARG A 518 21.08 -25.11 -10.78
C ARG A 518 21.63 -24.77 -9.40
N ILE A 519 22.76 -24.08 -9.34
CA ILE A 519 23.40 -23.63 -8.08
C ILE A 519 22.44 -22.76 -7.27
N LEU A 520 21.87 -21.74 -7.91
CA LEU A 520 20.96 -20.80 -7.27
C LEU A 520 19.64 -21.48 -6.85
N SER A 521 19.15 -22.46 -7.61
CA SER A 521 17.96 -23.25 -7.21
C SER A 521 18.20 -23.99 -5.90
N LYS A 522 19.36 -24.63 -5.75
CA LYS A 522 19.75 -25.33 -4.52
C LYS A 522 19.91 -24.38 -3.34
N LEU A 523 20.61 -23.25 -3.53
CA LEU A 523 20.73 -22.23 -2.48
C LEU A 523 19.38 -21.64 -2.08
N SER A 524 18.49 -21.41 -3.06
CA SER A 524 17.13 -20.93 -2.81
C SER A 524 16.30 -21.96 -2.04
N GLN A 525 16.50 -23.26 -2.29
CA GLN A 525 15.85 -24.33 -1.53
C GLN A 525 16.28 -24.29 -0.07
N ILE A 526 17.59 -24.24 0.21
CA ILE A 526 18.12 -24.10 1.58
C ILE A 526 17.57 -22.85 2.28
N ALA A 527 17.52 -21.72 1.57
CA ALA A 527 16.96 -20.48 2.11
C ALA A 527 15.46 -20.59 2.43
N THR A 528 14.73 -21.45 1.72
CA THR A 528 13.29 -21.68 1.92
C THR A 528 13.03 -22.69 3.04
N ASP A 529 13.89 -23.69 3.18
CA ASP A 529 13.81 -24.74 4.21
C ASP A 529 14.23 -24.21 5.59
N LYS A 530 14.87 -23.02 5.65
CA LYS A 530 15.16 -22.31 6.89
C LYS A 530 13.86 -21.93 7.62
N LYS A 531 13.68 -22.47 8.82
CA LYS A 531 12.54 -22.21 9.69
C LYS A 531 12.91 -21.22 10.80
N THR A 532 11.96 -20.39 11.20
CA THR A 532 12.10 -19.53 12.39
C THR A 532 11.01 -19.88 13.38
N ILE A 533 11.40 -20.32 14.57
CA ILE A 533 10.47 -20.68 15.65
C ILE A 533 10.45 -19.62 16.75
N GLY A 534 9.29 -19.44 17.39
CA GLY A 534 9.13 -18.57 18.54
C GLY A 534 9.60 -19.24 19.83
N VAL A 535 10.50 -18.58 20.55
CA VAL A 535 11.09 -19.09 21.80
C VAL A 535 11.16 -17.97 22.85
N ASN A 536 11.26 -18.34 24.12
CA ASN A 536 11.64 -17.36 25.14
C ASN A 536 13.11 -16.94 24.97
N ARG A 537 13.42 -15.72 25.42
CA ARG A 537 14.79 -15.19 25.38
C ARG A 537 15.79 -16.01 26.18
N GLN A 538 15.33 -16.56 27.31
CA GLN A 538 16.12 -17.39 28.21
C GLN A 538 15.91 -18.86 27.88
N LEU A 539 17.00 -19.57 27.57
CA LEU A 539 17.03 -20.99 27.24
C LEU A 539 17.96 -21.73 28.19
N GLY A 540 17.80 -23.05 28.28
CA GLY A 540 18.68 -23.93 29.05
C GLY A 540 19.34 -24.97 28.14
N ILE A 541 20.65 -25.16 28.28
CA ILE A 541 21.38 -26.28 27.68
C ILE A 541 21.60 -27.31 28.78
N GLU A 542 21.04 -28.51 28.62
CA GLU A 542 21.18 -29.61 29.58
C GLU A 542 22.33 -30.54 29.19
N LEU A 543 23.29 -30.70 30.09
CA LEU A 543 24.50 -31.50 29.95
C LEU A 543 24.56 -32.59 31.02
N LYS A 544 25.27 -33.68 30.74
CA LYS A 544 25.70 -34.67 31.75
C LYS A 544 27.22 -34.66 31.84
N ALA A 545 27.76 -34.31 33.00
CA ALA A 545 29.19 -34.41 33.27
C ALA A 545 29.69 -35.86 33.24
N ASN A 546 31.01 -36.05 33.12
CA ASN A 546 31.66 -37.37 33.14
C ASN A 546 31.32 -38.22 34.37
N ASP A 547 31.01 -37.58 35.49
CA ASP A 547 30.62 -38.24 36.76
C ASP A 547 29.10 -38.50 36.88
N GLY A 548 28.34 -38.21 35.82
CA GLY A 548 26.89 -38.43 35.74
C GLY A 548 26.04 -37.30 36.29
N ARG A 549 26.63 -36.21 36.80
CA ARG A 549 25.87 -35.05 37.30
C ARG A 549 25.17 -34.30 36.17
N ALA A 550 23.93 -33.90 36.42
CA ALA A 550 23.15 -33.06 35.51
C ALA A 550 23.54 -31.59 35.69
N ILE A 551 23.83 -30.92 34.57
CA ILE A 551 24.23 -29.52 34.54
C ILE A 551 23.31 -28.79 33.57
N THR A 552 22.77 -27.64 33.97
CA THR A 552 22.00 -26.76 33.08
C THR A 552 22.72 -25.43 32.92
N VAL A 553 23.16 -25.14 31.70
CA VAL A 553 23.75 -23.85 31.32
C VAL A 553 22.61 -22.94 30.85
N CYS A 554 22.32 -21.88 31.62
CA CYS A 554 21.26 -20.93 31.30
C CYS A 554 21.81 -19.81 30.42
N ILE A 555 21.19 -19.61 29.27
CA ILE A 555 21.62 -18.65 28.24
C ILE A 555 20.53 -17.63 27.93
N ASP A 556 20.90 -16.38 27.59
CA ASP A 556 20.02 -15.37 26.99
C ASP A 556 20.46 -15.12 25.54
N ILE A 557 19.60 -15.45 24.57
CA ILE A 557 19.88 -15.26 23.13
C ILE A 557 19.53 -13.85 22.63
N ARG A 558 19.07 -12.96 23.52
CA ARG A 558 18.67 -11.57 23.23
C ARG A 558 17.59 -11.43 22.12
N SER A 559 16.91 -12.52 21.78
CA SER A 559 15.88 -12.63 20.73
C SER A 559 14.76 -13.57 21.17
N ASN A 560 13.52 -13.31 20.72
CA ASN A 560 12.38 -14.22 20.95
C ASN A 560 12.15 -15.19 19.76
N LYS A 561 13.14 -15.29 18.88
CA LYS A 561 13.11 -16.09 17.65
C LYS A 561 14.41 -16.87 17.52
N LEU A 562 14.28 -18.16 17.20
CA LEU A 562 15.41 -19.06 16.92
C LEU A 562 15.32 -19.54 15.47
N ASN A 563 16.43 -19.46 14.74
CA ASN A 563 16.51 -19.94 13.36
C ASN A 563 17.01 -21.38 13.32
N ILE A 564 16.35 -22.19 12.49
CA ILE A 564 16.60 -23.62 12.30
C ILE A 564 16.89 -23.82 10.82
N ILE A 565 18.00 -24.49 10.51
CA ILE A 565 18.38 -24.83 9.15
C ILE A 565 18.12 -26.31 8.94
N GLU A 566 17.42 -26.64 7.86
CA GLU A 566 17.20 -28.01 7.41
C GLU A 566 18.03 -28.26 6.16
N TYR A 567 18.89 -29.27 6.20
CA TYR A 567 19.72 -29.66 5.07
C TYR A 567 19.93 -31.18 5.06
N ASN A 568 19.71 -31.83 3.91
CA ASN A 568 19.81 -33.28 3.73
C ASN A 568 19.08 -34.12 4.82
N GLY A 569 17.91 -33.64 5.26
CA GLY A 569 17.09 -34.33 6.26
C GLY A 569 17.54 -34.15 7.71
N ALA A 570 18.58 -33.34 7.98
CA ALA A 570 18.99 -32.96 9.32
C ALA A 570 18.54 -31.52 9.63
N SER A 571 17.84 -31.34 10.75
CA SER A 571 17.50 -30.02 11.29
C SER A 571 18.54 -29.62 12.34
N ARG A 572 18.98 -28.36 12.32
CA ARG A 572 19.98 -27.83 13.26
C ARG A 572 19.67 -26.39 13.65
N VAL A 573 20.06 -25.99 14.86
CA VAL A 573 20.02 -24.57 15.24
C VAL A 573 21.07 -23.83 14.42
N SER A 574 20.73 -22.65 13.90
CA SER A 574 21.67 -21.82 13.15
C SER A 574 22.86 -21.42 14.00
N TYR A 575 24.07 -21.65 13.49
CA TYR A 575 25.33 -21.31 14.18
C TYR A 575 25.42 -19.82 14.52
N TYR A 576 24.85 -18.94 13.69
CA TYR A 576 24.91 -17.48 13.88
C TYR A 576 23.99 -16.93 14.99
N THR A 577 23.54 -17.77 15.92
CA THR A 577 22.75 -17.37 17.08
C THR A 577 23.66 -17.05 18.26
N LYS A 578 23.92 -15.76 18.52
CA LYS A 578 24.69 -15.32 19.68
C LYS A 578 23.97 -15.59 21.00
N CYS A 579 24.71 -15.82 22.07
CA CYS A 579 24.14 -16.00 23.40
C CYS A 579 25.04 -15.49 24.52
N LEU A 580 24.43 -15.12 25.65
CA LEU A 580 25.12 -14.81 26.90
C LEU A 580 24.82 -15.88 27.91
N VAL A 581 25.85 -16.37 28.59
CA VAL A 581 25.69 -17.29 29.72
C VAL A 581 25.66 -16.47 31.00
N TYR A 582 24.51 -16.50 31.68
CA TYR A 582 24.29 -15.72 32.91
C TYR A 582 24.24 -16.59 34.16
N LYS A 583 23.89 -17.87 34.04
CA LYS A 583 23.76 -18.78 35.18
C LYS A 583 24.08 -20.22 34.79
N VAL A 584 24.69 -20.96 35.70
CA VAL A 584 24.88 -22.41 35.59
C VAL A 584 24.27 -23.09 36.81
N ILE A 585 23.55 -24.19 36.58
CA ILE A 585 22.95 -25.03 37.62
C ILE A 585 23.70 -26.36 37.60
N ASP A 586 24.50 -26.66 38.62
CA ASP A 586 25.25 -27.91 38.76
C ASP A 586 24.60 -28.74 39.88
N ALA A 587 23.96 -29.87 39.54
CA ALA A 587 23.26 -30.73 40.49
C ALA A 587 22.28 -29.98 41.44
N GLY A 588 21.60 -28.95 40.91
CA GLY A 588 20.67 -28.09 41.66
C GLY A 588 21.30 -26.89 42.36
N VAL A 589 22.62 -26.75 42.36
CA VAL A 589 23.32 -25.57 42.89
C VAL A 589 23.38 -24.48 41.82
N HIS A 590 22.75 -23.34 42.12
CA HIS A 590 22.71 -22.19 41.23
C HIS A 590 23.96 -21.31 41.40
N THR A 591 24.72 -21.13 40.31
CA THR A 591 25.86 -20.22 40.25
C THR A 591 25.59 -19.13 39.22
N GLU A 592 25.48 -17.89 39.67
CA GLU A 592 25.39 -16.72 38.79
C GLU A 592 26.78 -16.39 38.22
N ILE A 593 26.84 -16.03 36.94
CA ILE A 593 28.08 -15.67 36.24
C ILE A 593 28.12 -14.15 36.10
N THR A 594 29.01 -13.52 36.88
CA THR A 594 29.20 -12.05 36.86
C THR A 594 30.67 -11.70 36.64
N PRO A 595 31.03 -10.96 35.57
CA PRO A 595 30.14 -10.52 34.48
C PRO A 595 29.68 -11.68 33.60
N GLU A 596 28.50 -11.55 32.98
CA GLU A 596 27.97 -12.51 32.00
C GLU A 596 28.99 -12.76 30.88
N VAL A 597 29.12 -14.02 30.43
CA VAL A 597 30.07 -14.39 29.37
C VAL A 597 29.34 -14.45 28.03
N SER A 598 29.82 -13.70 27.04
CA SER A 598 29.26 -13.65 25.69
C SER A 598 29.92 -14.65 24.76
N PHE A 599 29.10 -15.34 23.97
CA PHE A 599 29.53 -16.25 22.90
C PHE A 599 28.93 -15.84 21.56
N ASP A 600 29.70 -16.01 20.48
CA ASP A 600 29.26 -15.71 19.12
C ASP A 600 28.28 -16.75 18.54
N SER A 601 28.19 -17.93 19.17
CA SER A 601 27.21 -18.97 18.84
C SER A 601 26.80 -19.74 20.11
N ILE A 602 25.60 -20.35 20.09
CA ILE A 602 25.18 -21.31 21.13
C ILE A 602 26.10 -22.54 21.12
N TYR A 603 26.62 -22.95 19.96
CA TYR A 603 27.57 -24.06 19.85
C TYR A 603 28.87 -23.77 20.61
N ASN A 604 29.41 -22.56 20.52
CA ASN A 604 30.64 -22.19 21.25
C ASN A 604 30.42 -22.23 22.76
N ALA A 605 29.23 -21.84 23.23
CA ALA A 605 28.86 -21.99 24.63
C ALA A 605 28.72 -23.48 25.01
N TYR A 606 28.00 -24.26 24.21
CA TYR A 606 27.83 -25.71 24.43
C TYR A 606 29.18 -26.44 24.52
N GLU A 607 30.08 -26.24 23.56
CA GLU A 607 31.40 -26.86 23.51
C GLU A 607 32.28 -26.44 24.70
N SER A 608 32.35 -25.13 25.00
CA SER A 608 33.16 -24.62 26.12
C SER A 608 32.71 -25.20 27.46
N TYR A 609 31.41 -25.35 27.68
CA TYR A 609 30.87 -25.94 28.91
C TYR A 609 30.94 -27.48 28.91
N CYS A 610 30.87 -28.14 27.75
CA CYS A 610 31.16 -29.57 27.65
C CYS A 610 32.61 -29.86 28.04
N GLU A 611 33.58 -29.09 27.54
CA GLU A 611 34.99 -29.23 27.92
C GLU A 611 35.20 -28.98 29.42
N LYS A 612 34.58 -27.91 29.96
CA LYS A 612 34.70 -27.54 31.38
C LYS A 612 34.23 -28.63 32.34
N TYR A 613 33.19 -29.37 31.97
CA TYR A 613 32.58 -30.40 32.82
C TYR A 613 32.83 -31.84 32.33
N GLY A 614 33.61 -32.00 31.25
CA GLY A 614 33.82 -33.27 30.58
C GLY A 614 32.52 -33.92 30.11
N ALA A 615 31.56 -33.16 29.58
CA ALA A 615 30.35 -33.73 28.99
C ALA A 615 30.60 -34.20 27.54
N ASP A 616 29.77 -35.13 27.04
CA ASP A 616 29.83 -35.55 25.64
C ASP A 616 29.36 -34.43 24.72
N SER A 617 30.28 -33.91 23.90
CA SER A 617 30.04 -32.85 22.93
C SER A 617 29.48 -33.34 21.59
N ASN A 618 29.30 -34.65 21.39
CA ASN A 618 28.75 -35.21 20.15
C ASN A 618 27.21 -35.20 20.10
N ILE A 619 26.55 -34.83 21.20
CA ILE A 619 25.09 -34.80 21.26
C ILE A 619 24.59 -33.60 20.44
N ALA A 620 23.59 -33.81 19.58
CA ALA A 620 23.05 -32.73 18.77
C ALA A 620 22.41 -31.66 19.67
N LEU A 621 22.72 -30.38 19.39
CA LEU A 621 22.26 -29.26 20.22
C LEU A 621 20.72 -29.23 20.38
N LEU A 622 19.97 -29.65 19.37
CA LEU A 622 18.49 -29.74 19.44
C LEU A 622 17.98 -30.76 20.47
N ASP A 623 18.79 -31.76 20.83
CA ASP A 623 18.45 -32.79 21.81
C ASP A 623 18.79 -32.37 23.24
N VAL A 624 19.49 -31.26 23.42
CA VAL A 624 19.93 -30.74 24.74
C VAL A 624 19.49 -29.30 25.02
N LEU A 625 18.86 -28.62 24.06
CA LEU A 625 18.40 -27.23 24.20
C LEU A 625 16.92 -27.18 24.57
N TYR A 626 16.62 -26.50 25.67
CA TYR A 626 15.29 -26.40 26.27
C TYR A 626 14.82 -24.95 26.37
N ASP A 627 13.52 -24.75 26.16
CA ASP A 627 12.78 -23.53 26.43
C ASP A 627 11.80 -23.78 27.58
N HIS A 628 12.15 -23.32 28.78
CA HIS A 628 11.34 -23.43 30.01
C HIS A 628 10.76 -24.86 30.23
N GLY A 629 11.63 -25.87 30.14
CA GLY A 629 11.27 -27.28 30.34
C GLY A 629 10.71 -27.99 29.11
N THR A 630 10.52 -27.29 27.98
CA THR A 630 10.14 -27.91 26.70
C THR A 630 11.37 -28.03 25.81
N LEU A 631 11.71 -29.24 25.35
CA LEU A 631 12.81 -29.44 24.41
C LEU A 631 12.52 -28.72 23.09
N ILE A 632 13.49 -27.97 22.55
CA ILE A 632 13.31 -27.20 21.31
C ILE A 632 12.91 -28.10 20.13
N LYS A 633 13.44 -29.32 20.07
CA LYS A 633 13.06 -30.32 19.07
C LYS A 633 11.56 -30.66 19.07
N GLY A 634 10.88 -30.54 20.20
CA GLY A 634 9.43 -30.75 20.31
C GLY A 634 8.59 -29.57 19.82
N LYS A 635 9.21 -28.41 19.50
CA LYS A 635 8.56 -27.23 18.93
C LYS A 635 8.75 -27.10 17.41
N LEU A 636 9.55 -27.98 16.80
CA LEU A 636 9.74 -28.12 15.35
C LEU A 636 8.59 -28.92 14.74
#